data_AF-A0A0H5C637-F1
#
_entry.id   AF-A0A0H5C637-F1
#
_cell.length_a   1.000
_cell.length_b   1.000
_cell.length_c   1.000
_cell.angle_alpha   90.00
_cell.angle_beta   90.00
_cell.angle_gamma   90.00
#
_symmetry.space_group_name_H-M   'P 1'
#
loop_
_entity.id
_entity.type
_entity.pdbx_description
1 polymer ?
#
loop_
_entity_poly.entity_id
_entity_poly.type
_entity_poly.pdbx_seq_one_letter_code
_entity_poly.pdbx_strand_id
1 'polypeptide(L)'
;MHMEPQDLAVVEKSDEAPQALGSRPEGTVAADDDLNTGDEAVATVQSRELYPQLNGVFKTINRLLDDVVMDLEFLNDETNPRGILQAHPLEYSEQLSQIKYNKYEVRFLNETTPLASPVEYRKSLSNGEDMVTIIRALLYTNSEPSLSRTRVYHLRIVVKTRHDEKPVSKNEFHLAQLSPEDEIDMIESALVKETDQQVVRDSLPKLLDSASYVCALTKKAVRFEISAPEFDHEDLHEFEIGPINVRHRKAFDKYPDVSENPPSPAQCLHTLFKALRVPLLSEPTDDIKSIPAENKSLNISINPSILLKKMHFELNHNEYFPPNISNRDDRKSNIIREAFIRQITEIILLGTKAYSQGAANPFAHHRFSKNFDLVFHALQDNASTLHHKEVLKDKFFIDLSAFPFYSDDLLITCYKKTLECDQQNAMVYYDSLKEIQQRKATLKLSHFVRELHLSGVIGYSDLENAYKHLNIDPVQAPHIDDELLLTMYKNETSMNPSDSTLRESMMLIARQRGSSKLEHYLKYEPLPLEKAYEVLDIDHSVDDDIVATAVLIKKGDSPEEEELLNRAFLTIAVNRKSFLLLNEAERDFPDLNEQMDFKEACEYLGADENADEIQCINIFQLGQREIKTARYALRVIGQKWNSGLTDSFLKTGLIDQNSLPPSEWPVGLDNIGNTCYLNSLLQYYFSIKPLRDTILSFDEVFEEDSDIYKLRRIGGRLVDDNEIERSFQFIYQLRDLFYELIHTKNRCIQPTRELAFLAFLPSYLKVEFEKDGEVNDNNVVIIDENTSKDLIDLTNSSDDIVMVDAEPQQKSDELAQPPDLANVPDEDQDKSVINDTITGADTACHKTGGSSLKAARISDSEIENAYEIGRQQDVTECIGNVLSQIEAAMKPDALDETDNEQIDFVKKLFYGNTVAHLVNPSDTAIRRETTDKFSNLYANVMDHPRHLYEAIDNAFASEEVSTGGETLTRTERITHLPTILQIQIQRVYYDKQLCRPYKDISPLPFPETLYMDRYLDTDDPEIIKKRAEVVEWKSELAALKRRKDKLLKKNTYGLTYKDALKSLLQWTDDEDLCKKETRVSIQAIIDKIDVELSSIYTKTQELQKKIDTQFDNYQKYGYSIFAIFIHRGEASYGHYWIYIKDRKKNVYRKYNDDQVTEVAISDVLNFNEGNTATPYFLAYVKNTEEETIVDPLHRIVDE
;
A
#
# COMPACT_ATOMS: atom_id res chain seq x y z
N MET A 1 -27.40 30.82 30.71
CA MET A 1 -28.33 31.97 30.75
C MET A 1 -28.65 32.32 29.30
N HIS A 2 -29.89 31.99 28.88
CA HIS A 2 -30.73 32.50 27.78
C HIS A 2 -30.03 33.12 26.54
N MET A 3 -30.30 32.74 25.28
CA MET A 3 -31.52 32.24 24.62
C MET A 3 -31.15 31.69 23.23
N GLU A 4 -31.74 30.56 22.83
CA GLU A 4 -32.14 30.27 21.43
C GLU A 4 -33.63 30.67 21.26
N PRO A 5 -34.38 30.48 20.13
CA PRO A 5 -34.08 29.90 18.78
C PRO A 5 -34.76 30.66 17.59
N GLN A 6 -34.78 30.00 16.41
CA GLN A 6 -35.75 30.06 15.27
C GLN A 6 -35.24 30.74 13.98
N ASP A 7 -35.43 30.21 12.76
CA ASP A 7 -36.01 28.96 12.24
C ASP A 7 -35.78 28.92 10.70
N LEU A 8 -35.64 27.71 10.13
CA LEU A 8 -36.21 27.19 8.85
C LEU A 8 -35.87 27.90 7.51
N ALA A 9 -35.61 27.26 6.36
CA ALA A 9 -35.74 25.89 5.83
C ALA A 9 -34.87 25.78 4.54
N VAL A 10 -34.08 24.71 4.33
CA VAL A 10 -34.35 23.51 3.49
C VAL A 10 -34.79 23.82 2.04
N VAL A 11 -33.98 23.42 1.05
CA VAL A 11 -34.31 22.42 -0.02
C VAL A 11 -33.00 21.89 -0.66
N GLU A 12 -32.93 20.56 -0.73
CA GLU A 12 -32.02 19.62 -1.41
C GLU A 12 -31.83 19.95 -2.92
N LYS A 13 -30.87 19.46 -3.74
CA LYS A 13 -30.31 18.09 -3.89
C LYS A 13 -29.25 18.08 -5.02
N SER A 14 -28.42 17.02 -5.01
CA SER A 14 -27.74 16.31 -6.13
C SER A 14 -26.74 17.11 -6.99
N ASP A 15 -25.44 16.82 -7.05
CA ASP A 15 -24.68 15.60 -7.41
C ASP A 15 -23.81 15.93 -8.65
N GLU A 16 -22.68 15.25 -8.75
CA GLU A 16 -21.76 15.08 -9.89
C GLU A 16 -20.43 15.85 -9.86
N ALA A 17 -19.41 15.07 -9.51
CA ALA A 17 -17.98 15.31 -9.63
C ALA A 17 -17.50 14.81 -11.04
N PRO A 18 -16.21 14.97 -11.42
CA PRO A 18 -15.81 15.51 -12.71
C PRO A 18 -15.24 14.46 -13.68
N GLN A 19 -15.27 14.75 -14.99
CA GLN A 19 -14.56 13.96 -16.00
C GLN A 19 -13.44 14.74 -16.70
N ALA A 20 -12.25 14.17 -16.49
CA ALA A 20 -11.03 14.10 -17.29
C ALA A 20 -10.92 14.84 -18.64
N LEU A 21 -9.80 15.56 -18.77
CA LEU A 21 -9.16 16.02 -20.00
C LEU A 21 -8.46 14.86 -20.73
N GLY A 22 -8.86 14.61 -21.98
CA GLY A 22 -8.18 13.76 -22.95
C GLY A 22 -7.34 14.57 -23.95
N SER A 23 -6.31 13.94 -24.49
CA SER A 23 -5.20 14.52 -25.25
C SER A 23 -5.28 14.32 -26.78
N ARG A 24 -4.69 15.30 -27.51
CA ARG A 24 -4.09 15.25 -28.90
C ARG A 24 -5.03 15.09 -30.13
N PRO A 25 -4.56 15.33 -31.40
CA PRO A 25 -3.45 16.14 -31.95
C PRO A 25 -3.82 17.03 -33.20
N GLU A 26 -2.83 17.78 -33.69
CA GLU A 26 -2.55 18.32 -35.04
C GLU A 26 -3.65 18.44 -36.13
N GLY A 27 -3.73 19.63 -36.74
CA GLY A 27 -4.40 19.86 -38.02
C GLY A 27 -4.16 21.27 -38.59
N THR A 28 -3.23 21.37 -39.54
CA THR A 28 -3.07 22.51 -40.47
C THR A 28 -4.31 22.70 -41.35
N VAL A 29 -4.64 23.95 -41.73
CA VAL A 29 -4.88 24.44 -43.12
C VAL A 29 -5.46 25.87 -43.12
N ALA A 30 -4.74 26.72 -43.87
CA ALA A 30 -5.09 27.86 -44.74
C ALA A 30 -6.21 28.88 -44.44
N ALA A 31 -5.83 30.10 -44.82
CA ALA A 31 -6.57 31.34 -45.03
C ALA A 31 -7.82 31.21 -45.92
N ASP A 32 -8.76 32.13 -45.70
CA ASP A 32 -9.38 32.90 -46.79
C ASP A 32 -9.83 34.28 -46.28
N ASP A 33 -9.45 35.30 -47.05
CA ASP A 33 -9.95 36.67 -47.01
C ASP A 33 -11.42 36.70 -47.49
N ASP A 34 -12.28 37.51 -46.87
CA ASP A 34 -13.22 38.27 -47.70
C ASP A 34 -13.80 39.53 -47.01
N LEU A 35 -14.05 40.51 -47.87
CA LEU A 35 -14.27 41.93 -47.61
C LEU A 35 -15.73 42.28 -47.25
N ASN A 36 -15.85 43.14 -46.23
CA ASN A 36 -16.60 44.41 -46.24
C ASN A 36 -18.11 44.42 -46.54
N THR A 37 -18.93 44.65 -45.51
CA THR A 37 -20.12 45.51 -45.59
C THR A 37 -20.34 46.21 -44.25
N GLY A 38 -20.32 47.54 -44.25
CA GLY A 38 -20.78 48.34 -43.12
C GLY A 38 -22.31 48.40 -43.07
N ASP A 39 -22.85 48.34 -41.85
CA ASP A 39 -23.89 49.26 -41.40
C ASP A 39 -24.06 49.14 -39.87
N GLU A 40 -24.44 50.27 -39.29
CA GLU A 40 -24.45 50.62 -37.87
C GLU A 40 -25.17 49.59 -36.96
N ALA A 41 -24.41 48.99 -36.04
CA ALA A 41 -24.96 48.32 -34.87
C ALA A 41 -24.45 49.02 -33.61
N VAL A 42 -25.40 49.54 -32.83
CA VAL A 42 -25.22 50.08 -31.49
C VAL A 42 -24.46 49.06 -30.64
N ALA A 43 -23.17 49.31 -30.42
CA ALA A 43 -22.33 48.47 -29.59
C ALA A 43 -22.70 48.70 -28.12
N THR A 44 -23.51 47.80 -27.57
CA THR A 44 -23.49 47.50 -26.14
C THR A 44 -22.05 47.17 -25.76
N VAL A 45 -21.44 48.05 -24.96
CA VAL A 45 -20.07 47.93 -24.44
C VAL A 45 -19.99 46.64 -23.61
N GLN A 46 -19.58 45.54 -24.25
CA GLN A 46 -18.95 44.44 -23.55
C GLN A 46 -17.58 44.96 -23.07
N SER A 47 -17.38 44.97 -21.75
CA SER A 47 -16.13 45.35 -21.11
C SER A 47 -14.98 44.49 -21.63
N ARG A 48 -14.23 45.01 -22.59
CA ARG A 48 -12.97 44.40 -23.06
C ARG A 48 -11.99 44.46 -21.89
N GLU A 49 -11.52 43.32 -21.40
CA GLU A 49 -10.43 43.30 -20.40
C GLU A 49 -9.20 44.01 -21.01
N LEU A 50 -8.76 45.10 -20.39
CA LEU A 50 -7.67 45.96 -20.90
C LEU A 50 -6.33 45.23 -20.98
N TYR A 51 -6.11 44.26 -20.08
CA TYR A 51 -4.91 43.43 -19.98
C TYR A 51 -5.31 41.97 -19.70
N PRO A 52 -5.66 41.18 -20.74
CA PRO A 52 -6.27 39.86 -20.58
C PRO A 52 -5.29 38.74 -20.20
N GLN A 53 -3.97 38.96 -20.33
CA GLN A 53 -2.93 37.99 -19.93
C GLN A 53 -1.77 38.70 -19.22
N LEU A 54 -1.59 38.42 -17.93
CA LEU A 54 -0.50 38.97 -17.09
C LEU A 54 0.46 37.86 -16.62
N ASN A 55 0.78 36.90 -17.48
CA ASN A 55 1.64 35.74 -17.15
C ASN A 55 3.15 36.05 -17.36
N GLY A 56 3.55 37.31 -17.18
CA GLY A 56 4.92 37.78 -17.41
C GLY A 56 5.76 37.83 -16.14
N VAL A 57 6.92 38.50 -16.21
CA VAL A 57 7.81 38.70 -15.05
C VAL A 57 7.07 39.41 -13.90
N PHE A 58 7.00 38.76 -12.74
CA PHE A 58 6.44 39.33 -11.51
C PHE A 58 7.52 40.05 -10.70
N LYS A 59 7.25 41.30 -10.32
CA LYS A 59 8.07 42.06 -9.36
C LYS A 59 7.21 42.88 -8.42
N THR A 60 7.69 43.07 -7.20
CA THR A 60 7.09 44.05 -6.29
C THR A 60 7.60 45.45 -6.62
N ILE A 61 6.86 46.49 -6.20
CA ILE A 61 7.32 47.86 -6.44
C ILE A 61 8.68 48.12 -5.77
N ASN A 62 8.92 47.59 -4.57
CA ASN A 62 10.20 47.74 -3.90
C ASN A 62 11.33 47.09 -4.70
N ARG A 63 11.09 45.91 -5.31
CA ARG A 63 12.05 45.23 -6.18
C ARG A 63 12.32 46.05 -7.44
N LEU A 64 11.28 46.56 -8.09
CA LEU A 64 11.42 47.41 -9.27
C LEU A 64 12.24 48.67 -8.99
N LEU A 65 12.05 49.30 -7.83
CA LEU A 65 12.81 50.49 -7.44
C LEU A 65 14.28 50.16 -7.11
N ASP A 66 14.55 49.00 -6.50
CA ASP A 66 15.90 48.50 -6.33
C ASP A 66 16.57 48.21 -7.68
N ASP A 67 15.86 47.54 -8.58
CA ASP A 67 16.34 47.23 -9.93
C ASP A 67 16.67 48.51 -10.69
N VAL A 68 15.84 49.56 -10.62
CA VAL A 68 16.10 50.87 -11.23
C VAL A 68 17.42 51.51 -10.75
N VAL A 69 17.76 51.36 -9.47
CA VAL A 69 19.03 51.88 -8.94
C VAL A 69 20.22 51.06 -9.45
N MET A 70 20.02 49.75 -9.63
CA MET A 70 21.08 48.80 -9.98
C MET A 70 21.22 48.59 -11.49
N ASP A 71 20.25 48.97 -12.30
CA ASP A 71 20.15 48.65 -13.72
C ASP A 71 21.39 49.07 -14.53
N LEU A 72 21.90 50.27 -14.25
CA LEU A 72 23.11 50.82 -14.86
C LEU A 72 24.40 50.03 -14.54
N GLU A 73 24.40 49.18 -13.51
CA GLU A 73 25.52 48.26 -13.23
C GLU A 73 25.52 47.03 -14.14
N PHE A 74 24.35 46.63 -14.64
CA PHE A 74 24.17 45.49 -15.53
C PHE A 74 24.18 45.91 -17.02
N LEU A 75 23.84 47.16 -17.33
CA LEU A 75 24.02 47.73 -18.66
C LEU A 75 25.53 47.83 -18.99
N ASN A 76 25.99 47.00 -19.94
CA ASN A 76 27.37 46.78 -20.44
C ASN A 76 28.13 45.56 -19.88
N ASP A 77 27.45 44.58 -19.27
CA ASP A 77 28.03 43.23 -19.14
C ASP A 77 27.82 42.47 -20.47
N GLU A 78 28.83 41.73 -20.96
CA GLU A 78 28.77 40.99 -22.24
C GLU A 78 27.62 39.96 -22.28
N THR A 79 27.03 39.68 -21.12
CA THR A 79 26.00 38.67 -20.87
C THR A 79 24.56 39.20 -20.95
N ASN A 80 24.29 40.48 -20.68
CA ASN A 80 22.92 41.03 -20.71
C ASN A 80 22.86 42.46 -21.31
N PRO A 81 22.63 42.59 -22.62
CA PRO A 81 22.63 43.88 -23.30
C PRO A 81 21.39 44.76 -23.01
N ARG A 82 20.41 44.25 -22.25
CA ARG A 82 19.09 44.89 -22.05
C ARG A 82 18.79 45.33 -20.60
N GLY A 83 19.77 45.31 -19.70
CA GLY A 83 19.53 45.67 -18.29
C GLY A 83 18.75 44.60 -17.53
N ILE A 84 18.35 44.90 -16.29
CA ILE A 84 17.60 44.00 -15.40
C ILE A 84 16.15 44.44 -15.18
N LEU A 85 15.71 45.60 -15.68
CA LEU A 85 14.32 46.04 -15.46
C LEU A 85 13.30 45.02 -15.97
N GLN A 86 13.55 44.41 -17.12
CA GLN A 86 12.68 43.38 -17.72
C GLN A 86 13.09 41.92 -17.37
N ALA A 87 14.25 41.70 -16.76
CA ALA A 87 14.78 40.36 -16.47
C ALA A 87 14.06 39.70 -15.29
N HIS A 88 14.01 38.36 -15.26
CA HIS A 88 13.55 37.64 -14.07
C HIS A 88 14.54 37.84 -12.91
N PRO A 89 14.07 38.06 -11.66
CA PRO A 89 14.95 38.24 -10.50
C PRO A 89 16.00 37.14 -10.34
N LEU A 90 15.66 35.90 -10.68
CA LEU A 90 16.55 34.75 -10.60
C LEU A 90 17.76 34.84 -11.55
N GLU A 91 17.65 35.55 -12.68
CA GLU A 91 18.75 35.69 -13.65
C GLU A 91 19.91 36.53 -13.10
N TYR A 92 19.64 37.45 -12.17
CA TYR A 92 20.63 38.42 -11.67
C TYR A 92 20.80 38.42 -10.15
N SER A 93 19.98 37.70 -9.37
CA SER A 93 20.01 37.72 -7.91
C SER A 93 21.37 37.33 -7.32
N GLU A 94 22.02 36.31 -7.89
CA GLU A 94 23.33 35.83 -7.47
C GLU A 94 24.41 36.90 -7.72
N GLN A 95 24.46 37.50 -8.91
CA GLN A 95 25.38 38.58 -9.24
C GLN A 95 25.12 39.83 -8.36
N LEU A 96 23.86 40.21 -8.19
CA LEU A 96 23.46 41.35 -7.36
C LEU A 96 23.89 41.17 -5.90
N SER A 97 23.79 39.95 -5.37
CA SER A 97 24.21 39.63 -4.00
C SER A 97 25.71 39.79 -3.76
N GLN A 98 26.54 39.71 -4.81
CA GLN A 98 28.00 39.84 -4.73
C GLN A 98 28.47 41.30 -4.80
N ILE A 99 27.60 42.24 -5.20
CA ILE A 99 27.93 43.66 -5.33
C ILE A 99 28.01 44.31 -3.94
N LYS A 100 29.22 44.70 -3.51
CA LYS A 100 29.42 45.26 -2.16
C LYS A 100 28.88 46.69 -1.99
N TYR A 101 29.06 47.56 -2.98
CA TYR A 101 28.68 48.98 -2.89
C TYR A 101 27.94 49.42 -4.14
N ASN A 102 26.88 50.22 -3.97
CA ASN A 102 26.12 50.75 -5.09
C ASN A 102 26.91 51.88 -5.74
N LYS A 103 27.21 51.75 -7.02
CA LYS A 103 27.93 52.75 -7.81
C LYS A 103 27.06 53.98 -8.09
N TYR A 104 25.76 53.77 -8.25
CA TYR A 104 24.78 54.80 -8.59
C TYR A 104 23.87 55.11 -7.40
N GLU A 105 23.49 56.39 -7.26
CA GLU A 105 22.49 56.85 -6.30
C GLU A 105 21.34 57.55 -7.04
N VAL A 106 20.10 57.33 -6.58
CA VAL A 106 18.91 58.07 -7.05
C VAL A 106 18.78 59.39 -6.32
N ARG A 107 18.38 60.45 -7.04
CA ARG A 107 18.07 61.78 -6.47
C ARG A 107 16.85 62.44 -7.08
N PHE A 108 15.94 62.83 -6.20
CA PHE A 108 14.73 63.61 -6.50
C PHE A 108 14.96 65.06 -6.08
N LEU A 109 14.63 66.03 -6.93
CA LEU A 109 14.72 67.45 -6.58
C LEU A 109 13.61 67.78 -5.57
N ASN A 110 13.94 68.32 -4.39
CA ASN A 110 12.95 68.59 -3.33
C ASN A 110 12.11 69.84 -3.56
N GLU A 111 12.61 70.78 -4.37
CA GLU A 111 11.91 72.03 -4.60
C GLU A 111 10.80 71.84 -5.64
N THR A 112 9.57 72.14 -5.26
CA THR A 112 8.47 72.43 -6.20
C THR A 112 8.70 73.80 -6.84
N THR A 113 9.85 74.00 -7.49
CA THR A 113 9.98 75.15 -8.38
C THR A 113 9.08 74.92 -9.60
N PRO A 114 8.36 75.95 -10.09
CA PRO A 114 7.60 75.84 -11.34
C PRO A 114 8.47 75.57 -12.58
N LEU A 115 9.79 75.51 -12.41
CA LEU A 115 10.80 75.26 -13.45
C LEU A 115 10.96 73.78 -13.78
N ALA A 116 11.10 72.94 -12.76
CA ALA A 116 11.42 71.52 -12.91
C ALA A 116 10.85 70.73 -11.72
N SER A 117 9.52 70.67 -11.63
CA SER A 117 8.86 69.94 -10.56
C SER A 117 9.25 68.44 -10.64
N PRO A 118 9.64 67.81 -9.51
CA PRO A 118 9.96 66.38 -9.47
C PRO A 118 8.73 65.51 -9.73
N VAL A 119 7.51 66.07 -9.58
CA VAL A 119 6.24 65.40 -9.85
C VAL A 119 5.32 66.31 -10.66
N GLU A 120 4.64 65.74 -11.64
CA GLU A 120 3.58 66.38 -12.41
C GLU A 120 2.33 65.49 -12.43
N TYR A 121 1.18 66.12 -12.30
CA TYR A 121 -0.13 65.46 -12.36
C TYR A 121 -0.89 66.00 -13.57
N ARG A 122 -1.36 65.10 -14.43
CA ARG A 122 -2.18 65.44 -15.60
C ARG A 122 -3.34 64.46 -15.75
N LYS A 123 -4.41 64.91 -16.40
CA LYS A 123 -5.47 64.01 -16.85
C LYS A 123 -4.96 63.19 -18.03
N SER A 124 -5.41 61.94 -18.12
CA SER A 124 -5.08 61.08 -19.26
C SER A 124 -5.63 61.66 -20.57
N LEU A 125 -4.81 61.58 -21.62
CA LEU A 125 -5.13 62.01 -22.97
C LEU A 125 -6.07 61.03 -23.66
N SER A 126 -6.05 59.75 -23.26
CA SER A 126 -6.95 58.71 -23.78
C SER A 126 -8.28 58.67 -23.03
N ASN A 127 -8.28 58.88 -21.71
CA ASN A 127 -9.45 58.85 -20.84
C ASN A 127 -9.40 60.00 -19.81
N GLY A 128 -10.23 61.03 -20.00
CA GLY A 128 -10.20 62.24 -19.17
C GLY A 128 -10.58 62.08 -17.69
N GLU A 129 -11.01 60.88 -17.27
CA GLU A 129 -11.30 60.52 -15.88
C GLU A 129 -10.08 59.92 -15.17
N ASP A 130 -9.14 59.32 -15.91
CA ASP A 130 -7.91 58.73 -15.38
C ASP A 130 -6.85 59.80 -15.08
N MET A 131 -5.99 59.52 -14.11
CA MET A 131 -4.91 60.40 -13.69
C MET A 131 -3.54 59.82 -14.04
N VAL A 132 -2.69 60.62 -14.67
CA VAL A 132 -1.29 60.29 -14.99
C VAL A 132 -0.37 61.12 -14.11
N THR A 133 0.46 60.44 -13.34
CA THR A 133 1.50 61.04 -12.48
C THR A 133 2.87 60.79 -13.08
N ILE A 134 3.61 61.83 -13.41
CA ILE A 134 4.98 61.74 -13.92
C ILE A 134 5.93 62.15 -12.81
N ILE A 135 6.89 61.30 -12.49
CA ILE A 135 7.89 61.51 -11.46
C ILE A 135 9.27 61.51 -12.13
N ARG A 136 10.10 62.49 -11.79
CA ARG A 136 11.42 62.72 -12.39
C ARG A 136 12.50 62.62 -11.31
N ALA A 137 13.55 61.87 -11.61
CA ALA A 137 14.71 61.70 -10.76
C ALA A 137 15.99 61.62 -11.60
N LEU A 138 17.15 61.66 -10.93
CA LEU A 138 18.46 61.47 -11.53
C LEU A 138 19.15 60.26 -10.91
N LEU A 139 19.87 59.49 -11.72
CA LEU A 139 20.77 58.42 -11.30
C LEU A 139 22.21 58.83 -11.60
N TYR A 140 23.10 58.89 -10.60
CA TYR A 140 24.48 59.35 -10.84
C TYR A 140 25.50 58.73 -9.87
N THR A 141 26.78 58.79 -10.26
CA THR A 141 27.91 58.30 -9.44
C THR A 141 28.46 59.38 -8.50
N ASN A 142 28.47 59.13 -7.20
CA ASN A 142 28.90 60.14 -6.21
C ASN A 142 30.43 60.26 -6.05
N SER A 143 31.20 59.31 -6.58
CA SER A 143 32.64 59.17 -6.39
C SER A 143 33.52 59.99 -7.36
N GLU A 144 32.96 60.57 -8.42
CA GLU A 144 33.74 61.30 -9.43
C GLU A 144 33.94 62.78 -9.05
N PRO A 145 35.18 63.27 -8.87
CA PRO A 145 35.45 64.66 -8.50
C PRO A 145 35.43 65.63 -9.70
N SER A 146 35.51 65.12 -10.93
CA SER A 146 35.47 65.92 -12.16
C SER A 146 34.04 65.99 -12.72
N LEU A 147 33.63 67.18 -13.15
CA LEU A 147 32.34 67.38 -13.80
C LEU A 147 32.26 66.61 -15.12
N SER A 148 33.34 66.64 -15.92
CA SER A 148 33.39 65.94 -17.22
C SER A 148 33.26 64.41 -17.13
N ARG A 149 33.61 63.81 -15.98
CA ARG A 149 33.49 62.37 -15.72
C ARG A 149 32.22 61.98 -14.98
N THR A 150 31.52 62.94 -14.39
CA THR A 150 30.27 62.69 -13.68
C THR A 150 29.16 62.45 -14.70
N ARG A 151 28.70 61.21 -14.81
CA ARG A 151 27.54 60.86 -15.65
C ARG A 151 26.26 60.96 -14.82
N VAL A 152 25.29 61.70 -15.35
CA VAL A 152 23.98 61.92 -14.73
C VAL A 152 22.91 61.38 -15.66
N TYR A 153 22.35 60.23 -15.33
CA TYR A 153 21.28 59.60 -16.08
C TYR A 153 19.93 60.11 -15.58
N HIS A 154 18.94 60.13 -16.47
CA HIS A 154 17.59 60.61 -16.17
C HIS A 154 16.65 59.43 -15.95
N LEU A 155 15.93 59.47 -14.83
CA LEU A 155 14.89 58.51 -14.49
C LEU A 155 13.52 59.19 -14.59
N ARG A 156 12.65 58.63 -15.43
CA ARG A 156 11.25 59.04 -15.55
C ARG A 156 10.36 57.87 -15.17
N ILE A 157 9.50 58.08 -14.19
CA ILE A 157 8.53 57.09 -13.70
C ILE A 157 7.14 57.64 -13.98
N VAL A 158 6.35 56.92 -14.77
CA VAL A 158 4.98 57.31 -15.07
C VAL A 158 4.02 56.32 -14.42
N VAL A 159 3.07 56.84 -13.62
CA VAL A 159 2.03 56.05 -12.95
C VAL A 159 0.67 56.49 -13.49
N LYS A 160 -0.07 55.58 -14.13
CA LYS A 160 -1.46 55.82 -14.53
C LYS A 160 -2.40 55.16 -13.53
N THR A 161 -3.24 55.97 -12.89
CA THR A 161 -4.24 55.56 -11.88
C THR A 161 -5.64 55.70 -12.46
N ARG A 162 -6.48 54.67 -12.33
CA ARG A 162 -7.85 54.68 -12.86
C ARG A 162 -8.82 55.40 -11.93
N HIS A 163 -9.89 55.95 -12.51
CA HIS A 163 -10.91 56.71 -11.78
C HIS A 163 -11.66 55.90 -10.69
N ASP A 164 -11.96 54.62 -10.95
CA ASP A 164 -12.86 53.79 -10.11
C ASP A 164 -12.16 52.95 -9.03
N GLU A 165 -10.93 53.29 -8.63
CA GLU A 165 -10.13 52.40 -7.78
C GLU A 165 -10.34 52.57 -6.27
N LYS A 166 -10.54 51.43 -5.60
CA LYS A 166 -10.39 51.25 -4.14
C LYS A 166 -8.91 51.35 -3.73
N PRO A 167 -8.59 51.73 -2.48
CA PRO A 167 -7.21 51.74 -1.99
C PRO A 167 -6.54 50.35 -2.10
N VAL A 168 -5.31 50.35 -2.58
CA VAL A 168 -4.53 49.21 -3.10
C VAL A 168 -4.15 48.18 -2.01
N SER A 169 -4.23 46.88 -2.33
CA SER A 169 -3.45 45.81 -1.69
C SER A 169 -2.09 45.71 -2.40
N LYS A 170 -1.04 46.12 -1.70
CA LYS A 170 0.23 46.60 -2.24
C LYS A 170 1.14 45.45 -2.68
N ASN A 171 1.53 45.40 -3.96
CA ASN A 171 2.82 44.87 -4.47
C ASN A 171 2.76 43.81 -5.60
N GLU A 172 1.63 43.61 -6.28
CA GLU A 172 1.60 42.70 -7.44
C GLU A 172 1.69 43.43 -8.78
N PHE A 173 2.90 43.52 -9.35
CA PHE A 173 3.15 44.10 -10.66
C PHE A 173 3.72 43.06 -11.63
N HIS A 174 3.13 42.99 -12.82
CA HIS A 174 3.54 42.07 -13.89
C HIS A 174 4.03 42.85 -15.09
N LEU A 175 5.13 42.40 -15.69
CA LEU A 175 5.65 42.97 -16.93
C LEU A 175 4.60 42.82 -18.03
N ALA A 176 4.24 43.91 -18.68
CA ALA A 176 3.18 43.94 -19.67
C ALA A 176 3.51 44.90 -20.82
N GLN A 177 3.07 44.54 -22.02
CA GLN A 177 2.97 45.50 -23.11
C GLN A 177 1.79 46.44 -22.82
N LEU A 178 2.02 47.74 -22.92
CA LEU A 178 0.97 48.74 -22.65
C LEU A 178 -0.12 48.67 -23.72
N SER A 179 -1.37 48.94 -23.32
CA SER A 179 -2.45 49.12 -24.29
C SER A 179 -2.19 50.37 -25.13
N PRO A 180 -2.70 50.45 -26.38
CA PRO A 180 -2.53 51.64 -27.22
C PRO A 180 -3.00 52.95 -26.54
N GLU A 181 -4.01 52.86 -25.67
CA GLU A 181 -4.50 53.98 -24.86
C GLU A 181 -3.48 54.42 -23.79
N ASP A 182 -2.84 53.46 -23.13
CA ASP A 182 -1.83 53.75 -22.10
C ASP A 182 -0.49 54.17 -22.72
N GLU A 183 -0.15 53.69 -23.93
CA GLU A 183 1.05 54.12 -24.66
C GLU A 183 1.05 55.63 -24.92
N ILE A 184 -0.09 56.18 -25.36
CA ILE A 184 -0.26 57.63 -25.61
C ILE A 184 0.02 58.45 -24.34
N ASP A 185 -0.33 57.91 -23.17
CA ASP A 185 -0.16 58.59 -21.89
C ASP A 185 1.22 58.39 -21.24
N MET A 186 1.87 57.27 -21.50
CA MET A 186 3.06 56.86 -20.76
C MET A 186 4.34 56.98 -21.58
N ILE A 187 4.27 56.93 -22.91
CA ILE A 187 5.42 56.93 -23.82
C ILE A 187 5.45 58.22 -24.66
N GLU A 188 6.50 59.04 -24.48
CA GLU A 188 6.64 60.31 -25.22
C GLU A 188 6.83 60.10 -26.73
N SER A 189 7.51 59.03 -27.16
CA SER A 189 7.70 58.73 -28.58
C SER A 189 6.41 58.33 -29.29
N ALA A 190 5.42 57.77 -28.59
CA ALA A 190 4.09 57.49 -29.14
C ALA A 190 3.35 58.78 -29.52
N LEU A 191 3.73 59.90 -28.89
CA LEU A 191 3.26 61.24 -29.21
C LEU A 191 4.07 61.93 -30.31
N VAL A 192 4.93 61.25 -31.08
CA VAL A 192 5.67 61.86 -32.19
C VAL A 192 5.17 61.31 -33.53
N LYS A 193 4.93 62.20 -34.50
CA LYS A 193 4.57 61.85 -35.88
C LYS A 193 5.78 61.99 -36.80
N GLU A 194 5.86 61.18 -37.85
CA GLU A 194 6.89 61.28 -38.88
C GLU A 194 6.90 62.61 -39.66
N THR A 195 5.87 63.46 -39.48
CA THR A 195 5.79 64.81 -40.05
C THR A 195 6.30 65.91 -39.12
N ASP A 196 6.66 65.58 -37.87
CA ASP A 196 7.10 66.58 -36.89
C ASP A 196 8.52 67.08 -37.18
N GLN A 197 8.78 68.33 -36.79
CA GLN A 197 10.08 69.00 -36.96
C GLN A 197 11.19 68.22 -36.26
N GLN A 198 12.41 68.28 -36.81
CA GLN A 198 13.57 67.56 -36.28
C GLN A 198 13.82 67.89 -34.79
N VAL A 199 13.64 69.15 -34.38
CA VAL A 199 13.78 69.60 -32.97
C VAL A 199 12.88 68.80 -32.02
N VAL A 200 11.66 68.44 -32.42
CA VAL A 200 10.75 67.65 -31.59
C VAL A 200 11.26 66.22 -31.43
N ARG A 201 11.85 65.64 -32.48
CA ARG A 201 12.42 64.28 -32.44
C ARG A 201 13.72 64.22 -31.64
N ASP A 202 14.57 65.22 -31.82
CA ASP A 202 15.84 65.35 -31.09
C ASP A 202 15.61 65.61 -29.59
N SER A 203 14.44 66.16 -29.22
CA SER A 203 14.01 66.37 -27.83
C SER A 203 13.50 65.11 -27.13
N LEU A 204 13.35 63.98 -27.83
CA LEU A 204 12.97 62.73 -27.17
C LEU A 204 14.12 62.21 -26.28
N PRO A 205 13.79 61.59 -25.13
CA PRO A 205 14.82 61.01 -24.26
C PRO A 205 15.55 59.88 -24.98
N LYS A 206 16.88 59.85 -24.83
CA LYS A 206 17.73 58.74 -25.33
C LYS A 206 17.65 57.57 -24.36
N LEU A 207 16.63 56.74 -24.49
CA LEU A 207 16.38 55.60 -23.60
C LEU A 207 17.53 54.58 -23.65
N LEU A 208 17.99 54.16 -22.48
CA LEU A 208 18.96 53.08 -22.28
C LEU A 208 18.25 51.77 -21.93
N ASP A 209 17.30 51.84 -21.00
CA ASP A 209 16.37 50.76 -20.67
C ASP A 209 15.01 51.35 -20.27
N SER A 210 13.96 50.57 -20.47
CA SER A 210 12.62 50.89 -20.00
C SER A 210 11.79 49.63 -19.77
N ALA A 211 10.88 49.67 -18.80
CA ALA A 211 9.95 48.58 -18.57
C ALA A 211 8.58 49.11 -18.14
N SER A 212 7.53 48.40 -18.54
CA SER A 212 6.14 48.73 -18.23
C SER A 212 5.53 47.59 -17.44
N TYR A 213 4.95 47.91 -16.30
CA TYR A 213 4.40 46.98 -15.33
C TYR A 213 2.96 47.34 -15.01
N VAL A 214 2.08 46.35 -14.96
CA VAL A 214 0.65 46.54 -14.66
C VAL A 214 0.31 45.77 -13.40
N CYS A 215 -0.42 46.43 -12.49
CA CYS A 215 -0.94 45.76 -11.32
C CYS A 215 -2.14 44.90 -11.69
N ALA A 216 -2.08 43.60 -11.37
CA ALA A 216 -3.14 42.65 -11.75
C ALA A 216 -4.51 43.01 -11.16
N LEU A 217 -4.52 43.48 -9.90
CA LEU A 217 -5.74 43.77 -9.13
C LEU A 217 -6.37 45.11 -9.49
N THR A 218 -5.56 46.16 -9.61
CA THR A 218 -6.06 47.53 -9.79
C THR A 218 -6.00 48.00 -11.24
N LYS A 219 -5.23 47.32 -12.11
CA LYS A 219 -4.93 47.77 -13.47
C LYS A 219 -4.19 49.11 -13.54
N LYS A 220 -3.59 49.55 -12.42
CA LYS A 220 -2.60 50.65 -12.41
C LYS A 220 -1.41 50.24 -13.25
N ALA A 221 -1.03 51.09 -14.20
CA ALA A 221 0.17 50.89 -15.01
C ALA A 221 1.29 51.79 -14.50
N VAL A 222 2.50 51.24 -14.41
CA VAL A 222 3.72 51.96 -14.04
C VAL A 222 4.77 51.72 -15.11
N ARG A 223 5.40 52.78 -15.59
CA ARG A 223 6.49 52.70 -16.56
C ARG A 223 7.74 53.35 -16.01
N PHE A 224 8.86 52.65 -16.11
CA PHE A 224 10.19 53.13 -15.75
C PHE A 224 10.98 53.38 -17.03
N GLU A 225 11.62 54.53 -17.12
CA GLU A 225 12.46 54.93 -18.25
C GLU A 225 13.78 55.48 -17.72
N ILE A 226 14.88 54.83 -18.08
CA ILE A 226 16.24 55.30 -17.81
C ILE A 226 16.80 55.83 -19.13
N SER A 227 17.24 57.08 -19.13
CA SER A 227 17.80 57.72 -20.32
C SER A 227 19.21 58.27 -20.09
N ALA A 228 19.97 58.33 -21.18
CA ALA A 228 21.33 58.84 -21.19
C ALA A 228 21.41 60.31 -20.74
N PRO A 229 22.57 60.77 -20.26
CA PRO A 229 22.79 62.18 -19.92
C PRO A 229 22.50 63.11 -21.10
N GLU A 230 21.97 64.30 -20.82
CA GLU A 230 21.73 65.34 -21.84
C GLU A 230 23.07 65.98 -22.28
N PHE A 231 24.02 66.08 -21.36
CA PHE A 231 25.37 66.59 -21.60
C PHE A 231 26.40 65.46 -21.65
N ASP A 232 27.19 65.43 -22.72
CA ASP A 232 28.27 64.45 -22.85
C ASP A 232 29.58 64.95 -22.23
N HIS A 233 30.62 64.11 -22.25
CA HIS A 233 31.93 64.44 -21.70
C HIS A 233 32.52 65.71 -22.34
N GLU A 234 32.34 65.93 -23.64
CA GLU A 234 32.88 67.10 -24.34
C GLU A 234 32.15 68.37 -23.91
N ASP A 235 30.81 68.31 -23.79
CA ASP A 235 30.00 69.42 -23.30
C ASP A 235 30.42 69.83 -21.88
N LEU A 236 30.58 68.84 -20.98
CA LEU A 236 30.92 69.09 -19.57
C LEU A 236 32.38 69.50 -19.38
N HIS A 237 33.29 69.10 -20.28
CA HIS A 237 34.69 69.53 -20.24
C HIS A 237 34.82 71.05 -20.34
N GLU A 238 33.96 71.72 -21.09
CA GLU A 238 33.94 73.18 -21.20
C GLU A 238 33.67 73.89 -19.86
N PHE A 239 33.08 73.20 -18.87
CA PHE A 239 32.82 73.73 -17.53
C PHE A 239 33.93 73.41 -16.51
N GLU A 240 35.01 72.76 -16.94
CA GLU A 240 36.19 72.55 -16.12
C GLU A 240 37.03 73.83 -16.01
N ILE A 241 37.87 73.91 -14.96
CA ILE A 241 38.67 75.10 -14.64
C ILE A 241 39.58 75.52 -15.82
N GLY A 242 40.14 74.54 -16.55
CA GLY A 242 41.03 74.79 -17.69
C GLY A 242 40.36 75.59 -18.81
N PRO A 243 39.31 75.05 -19.46
CA PRO A 243 38.58 75.76 -20.52
C PRO A 243 37.96 77.09 -20.07
N ILE A 244 37.44 77.17 -18.83
CA ILE A 244 36.93 78.42 -18.26
C ILE A 244 38.01 79.52 -18.24
N ASN A 245 39.21 79.20 -17.75
CA ASN A 245 40.32 80.17 -17.70
C ASN A 245 40.74 80.63 -19.11
N VAL A 246 40.69 79.75 -20.11
CA VAL A 246 40.98 80.11 -21.50
C VAL A 246 39.93 81.09 -22.04
N ARG A 247 38.63 80.85 -21.81
CA ARG A 247 37.56 81.76 -22.23
C ARG A 247 37.63 83.10 -21.51
N HIS A 248 37.86 83.09 -20.19
CA HIS A 248 38.01 84.28 -19.38
C HIS A 248 39.21 85.14 -19.85
N ARG A 249 40.38 84.54 -20.07
CA ARG A 249 41.56 85.26 -20.57
C ARG A 249 41.31 85.91 -21.93
N LYS A 250 40.70 85.19 -22.88
CA LYS A 250 40.31 85.74 -24.18
C LYS A 250 39.35 86.93 -24.05
N ALA A 251 38.44 86.90 -23.08
CA ALA A 251 37.53 88.01 -22.82
C ALA A 251 38.19 89.18 -22.10
N PHE A 252 39.10 88.92 -21.16
CA PHE A 252 39.90 89.92 -20.46
C PHE A 252 40.80 90.72 -21.41
N ASP A 253 41.41 90.03 -22.39
CA ASP A 253 42.21 90.68 -23.44
C ASP A 253 41.36 91.51 -24.42
N LYS A 254 40.06 91.19 -24.56
CA LYS A 254 39.13 91.83 -25.51
C LYS A 254 38.34 93.00 -24.91
N TYR A 255 38.03 92.97 -23.61
CA TYR A 255 37.16 93.94 -22.94
C TYR A 255 37.82 94.50 -21.66
N PRO A 256 37.97 95.83 -21.51
CA PRO A 256 38.67 96.45 -20.38
C PRO A 256 37.94 96.37 -19.03
N ASP A 257 36.68 95.95 -19.02
CA ASP A 257 35.73 95.97 -17.91
C ASP A 257 35.44 94.57 -17.32
N VAL A 258 36.26 93.56 -17.64
CA VAL A 258 36.13 92.18 -17.12
C VAL A 258 36.89 91.99 -15.80
N SER A 259 36.28 91.30 -14.83
CA SER A 259 36.88 90.96 -13.54
C SER A 259 38.22 90.23 -13.70
N GLU A 260 39.20 90.53 -12.86
CA GLU A 260 40.51 89.86 -12.82
C GLU A 260 40.40 88.35 -12.48
N ASN A 261 39.42 87.99 -11.63
CA ASN A 261 39.18 86.59 -11.27
C ASN A 261 38.23 85.91 -12.27
N PRO A 262 38.55 84.69 -12.76
CA PRO A 262 37.67 83.91 -13.62
C PRO A 262 36.42 83.42 -12.87
N PRO A 263 35.28 83.22 -13.56
CA PRO A 263 34.10 82.65 -12.93
C PRO A 263 34.34 81.20 -12.49
N SER A 264 33.69 80.77 -11.42
CA SER A 264 33.75 79.35 -11.00
C SER A 264 32.94 78.44 -11.93
N PRO A 265 33.23 77.12 -11.98
CA PRO A 265 32.37 76.14 -12.65
C PRO A 265 30.88 76.26 -12.28
N ALA A 266 30.57 76.46 -10.99
CA ALA A 266 29.20 76.66 -10.53
C ALA A 266 28.55 77.95 -11.09
N GLN A 267 29.31 79.06 -11.20
CA GLN A 267 28.80 80.31 -11.79
C GLN A 267 28.58 80.18 -13.31
N CYS A 268 29.43 79.40 -13.98
CA CYS A 268 29.28 79.10 -15.40
C CYS A 268 28.00 78.29 -15.66
N LEU A 269 27.79 77.20 -14.91
CA LEU A 269 26.56 76.41 -14.94
C LEU A 269 25.33 77.24 -14.56
N HIS A 270 25.45 78.18 -13.61
CA HIS A 270 24.35 79.08 -13.25
C HIS A 270 23.97 80.04 -14.39
N THR A 271 24.93 80.43 -15.22
CA THR A 271 24.65 81.23 -16.43
C THR A 271 23.86 80.42 -17.44
N LEU A 272 24.21 79.14 -17.63
CA LEU A 272 23.45 78.21 -18.47
C LEU A 272 22.03 77.96 -17.92
N PHE A 273 21.92 77.75 -16.62
CA PHE A 273 20.64 77.63 -15.92
C PHE A 273 19.73 78.85 -16.16
N LYS A 274 20.26 80.08 -16.12
CA LYS A 274 19.49 81.30 -16.41
C LYS A 274 18.93 81.33 -17.83
N ALA A 275 19.67 80.81 -18.81
CA ALA A 275 19.22 80.76 -20.20
C ALA A 275 18.01 79.83 -20.38
N LEU A 276 17.99 78.68 -19.71
CA LEU A 276 16.87 77.74 -19.71
C LEU A 276 15.70 78.16 -18.81
N ARG A 277 16.00 78.90 -17.74
CA ARG A 277 15.00 79.34 -16.76
C ARG A 277 13.91 80.21 -17.38
N VAL A 278 14.28 81.09 -18.29
CA VAL A 278 13.36 82.08 -18.88
C VAL A 278 12.29 81.39 -19.73
N PRO A 279 12.63 80.54 -20.73
CA PRO A 279 11.63 79.82 -21.52
C PRO A 279 10.68 78.94 -20.71
N LEU A 280 11.15 78.30 -19.63
CA LEU A 280 10.33 77.41 -18.81
C LEU A 280 9.26 78.13 -17.97
N LEU A 281 9.46 79.42 -17.67
CA LEU A 281 8.56 80.26 -16.88
C LEU A 281 7.69 81.19 -17.73
N SER A 282 7.94 81.28 -19.04
CA SER A 282 7.18 82.14 -19.94
C SER A 282 5.74 81.63 -20.12
N GLU A 283 4.77 82.55 -20.03
CA GLU A 283 3.37 82.27 -20.37
C GLU A 283 3.12 82.46 -21.87
N PRO A 284 2.05 81.89 -22.46
CA PRO A 284 1.74 82.02 -23.89
C PRO A 284 1.61 83.48 -24.39
N THR A 285 1.35 84.42 -23.48
CA THR A 285 1.21 85.85 -23.76
C THR A 285 2.51 86.64 -23.68
N ASP A 286 3.61 86.03 -23.20
CA ASP A 286 4.89 86.72 -23.05
C ASP A 286 5.66 86.78 -24.37
N ASP A 287 6.30 87.92 -24.64
CA ASP A 287 7.24 88.04 -25.76
C ASP A 287 8.47 87.14 -25.56
N ILE A 288 8.90 86.47 -26.63
CA ILE A 288 10.09 85.60 -26.62
C ILE A 288 11.34 86.47 -26.37
N LYS A 289 11.97 86.28 -25.22
CA LYS A 289 13.20 87.00 -24.83
C LYS A 289 14.42 86.38 -25.52
N SER A 290 15.03 87.12 -26.43
CA SER A 290 16.29 86.75 -27.09
C SER A 290 17.52 87.11 -26.23
N ILE A 291 18.65 86.44 -26.51
CA ILE A 291 19.94 86.72 -25.87
C ILE A 291 20.91 87.24 -26.94
N PRO A 292 21.45 88.47 -26.83
CA PRO A 292 22.41 89.00 -27.80
C PRO A 292 23.67 88.12 -27.91
N ALA A 293 24.12 87.80 -29.12
CA ALA A 293 25.28 86.92 -29.32
C ALA A 293 26.59 87.53 -28.82
N GLU A 294 26.68 88.86 -28.75
CA GLU A 294 27.83 89.60 -28.20
C GLU A 294 27.78 89.77 -26.67
N ASN A 295 26.79 89.19 -25.98
CA ASN A 295 26.67 89.33 -24.53
C ASN A 295 27.96 88.89 -23.82
N LYS A 296 28.64 89.86 -23.19
CA LYS A 296 29.94 89.65 -22.53
C LYS A 296 29.86 88.59 -21.44
N SER A 297 28.83 88.65 -20.60
CA SER A 297 28.66 87.71 -19.46
C SER A 297 28.38 86.29 -19.91
N LEU A 298 27.68 86.12 -21.04
CA LEU A 298 27.39 84.80 -21.61
C LEU A 298 28.68 84.16 -22.15
N ASN A 299 29.42 84.88 -22.98
CA ASN A 299 30.62 84.38 -23.67
C ASN A 299 31.81 84.10 -22.73
N ILE A 300 31.84 84.74 -21.55
CA ILE A 300 32.83 84.44 -20.50
C ILE A 300 32.48 83.12 -19.80
N SER A 301 31.20 82.97 -19.44
CA SER A 301 30.73 81.85 -18.62
C SER A 301 30.57 80.54 -19.40
N ILE A 302 30.01 80.59 -20.61
CA ILE A 302 29.71 79.39 -21.41
C ILE A 302 30.21 79.53 -22.85
N ASN A 303 30.43 78.40 -23.52
CA ASN A 303 30.57 78.36 -24.97
C ASN A 303 29.16 78.37 -25.61
N PRO A 304 28.73 79.44 -26.32
CA PRO A 304 27.36 79.57 -26.81
C PRO A 304 26.92 78.48 -27.80
N SER A 305 27.86 77.72 -28.39
CA SER A 305 27.49 76.59 -29.25
C SER A 305 26.62 75.55 -28.55
N ILE A 306 26.69 75.47 -27.21
CA ILE A 306 25.82 74.58 -26.41
C ILE A 306 24.33 74.97 -26.52
N LEU A 307 24.03 76.26 -26.67
CA LEU A 307 22.65 76.75 -26.83
C LEU A 307 22.05 76.27 -28.16
N LEU A 308 22.86 76.24 -29.22
CA LEU A 308 22.45 75.78 -30.55
C LEU A 308 22.38 74.25 -30.62
N LYS A 309 23.43 73.56 -30.16
CA LYS A 309 23.59 72.11 -30.33
C LYS A 309 22.71 71.27 -29.41
N LYS A 310 22.51 71.71 -28.16
CA LYS A 310 21.83 70.91 -27.13
C LYS A 310 20.49 71.51 -26.71
N MET A 311 20.35 72.85 -26.74
CA MET A 311 19.14 73.53 -26.26
C MET A 311 18.23 74.02 -27.40
N HIS A 312 18.59 73.73 -28.65
CA HIS A 312 17.82 74.06 -29.85
C HIS A 312 17.45 75.55 -29.99
N PHE A 313 18.34 76.45 -29.54
CA PHE A 313 18.18 77.87 -29.82
C PHE A 313 18.45 78.15 -31.31
N GLU A 314 17.74 79.13 -31.87
CA GLU A 314 17.98 79.61 -33.23
C GLU A 314 18.80 80.91 -33.19
N LEU A 315 19.83 81.02 -34.02
CA LEU A 315 20.60 82.24 -34.17
C LEU A 315 20.04 83.06 -35.33
N ASN A 316 19.30 84.13 -35.01
CA ASN A 316 18.74 85.06 -35.99
C ASN A 316 19.24 86.48 -35.70
N HIS A 317 19.74 87.19 -36.72
CA HIS A 317 20.16 88.60 -36.59
C HIS A 317 21.11 88.91 -35.41
N ASN A 318 22.07 88.01 -35.12
CA ASN A 318 23.04 88.14 -34.02
C ASN A 318 22.40 88.03 -32.61
N GLU A 319 21.22 87.43 -32.49
CA GLU A 319 20.57 87.10 -31.23
C GLU A 319 20.16 85.63 -31.19
N TYR A 320 20.30 84.99 -30.03
CA TYR A 320 19.87 83.63 -29.77
C TYR A 320 18.42 83.61 -29.29
N PHE A 321 17.53 82.94 -30.02
CA PHE A 321 16.12 82.77 -29.70
C PHE A 321 15.86 81.38 -29.12
N PRO A 322 15.26 81.26 -27.92
CA PRO A 322 14.85 79.96 -27.40
C PRO A 322 13.64 79.41 -28.17
N PRO A 323 13.45 78.07 -28.19
CA PRO A 323 12.25 77.46 -28.73
C PRO A 323 11.00 77.88 -27.93
N ASN A 324 9.87 78.06 -28.60
CA ASN A 324 8.61 78.46 -27.96
C ASN A 324 7.92 77.26 -27.29
N ILE A 325 8.05 77.18 -25.96
CA ILE A 325 7.52 76.08 -25.12
C ILE A 325 6.46 76.54 -24.11
N SER A 326 5.86 77.72 -24.32
CA SER A 326 4.91 78.31 -23.38
C SER A 326 3.51 77.70 -23.45
N ASN A 327 3.12 77.12 -24.59
CA ASN A 327 1.82 76.45 -24.75
C ASN A 327 1.83 75.05 -24.13
N ARG A 328 1.14 74.90 -23.00
CA ARG A 328 1.05 73.63 -22.24
C ARG A 328 0.04 72.63 -22.81
N ASP A 329 -0.85 73.06 -23.69
CA ASP A 329 -1.83 72.20 -24.33
C ASP A 329 -1.32 71.62 -25.67
N ASP A 330 -0.21 72.16 -26.20
CA ASP A 330 0.40 71.63 -27.42
C ASP A 330 1.36 70.46 -27.13
N ARG A 331 1.12 69.36 -27.83
CA ARG A 331 1.92 68.14 -27.75
C ARG A 331 3.40 68.37 -28.06
N LYS A 332 3.72 69.20 -29.08
CA LYS A 332 5.11 69.43 -29.50
C LYS A 332 5.84 70.29 -28.48
N SER A 333 5.20 71.37 -28.02
CA SER A 333 5.72 72.21 -26.94
C SER A 333 6.01 71.41 -25.66
N ASN A 334 5.15 70.45 -25.28
CA ASN A 334 5.38 69.59 -24.12
C ASN A 334 6.59 68.65 -24.25
N ILE A 335 6.82 68.05 -25.43
CA ILE A 335 7.99 67.19 -25.66
C ILE A 335 9.30 67.99 -25.53
N ILE A 336 9.36 69.19 -26.13
CA ILE A 336 10.54 70.07 -26.02
C ILE A 336 10.70 70.57 -24.58
N ARG A 337 9.59 70.86 -23.90
CA ARG A 337 9.59 71.27 -22.48
C ARG A 337 10.18 70.17 -21.58
N GLU A 338 9.86 68.90 -21.82
CA GLU A 338 10.45 67.78 -21.06
C GLU A 338 11.96 67.67 -21.25
N ALA A 339 12.47 67.89 -22.47
CA ALA A 339 13.91 67.96 -22.70
C ALA A 339 14.57 69.10 -21.90
N PHE A 340 13.94 70.28 -21.85
CA PHE A 340 14.41 71.41 -21.05
C PHE A 340 14.40 71.10 -19.55
N ILE A 341 13.39 70.35 -19.06
CA ILE A 341 13.31 69.90 -17.66
C ILE A 341 14.44 68.91 -17.35
N ARG A 342 14.76 67.96 -18.24
CA ARG A 342 15.91 67.07 -18.07
C ARG A 342 17.22 67.87 -18.00
N GLN A 343 17.45 68.75 -18.97
CA GLN A 343 18.65 69.59 -19.04
C GLN A 343 18.82 70.46 -17.79
N ILE A 344 17.78 71.16 -17.34
CA ILE A 344 17.88 72.04 -16.18
C ILE A 344 18.09 71.25 -14.89
N THR A 345 17.46 70.07 -14.75
CA THR A 345 17.60 69.22 -13.56
C THR A 345 19.02 68.65 -13.45
N GLU A 346 19.60 68.23 -14.58
CA GLU A 346 21.01 67.81 -14.67
C GLU A 346 21.97 68.96 -14.31
N ILE A 347 21.75 70.16 -14.85
CA ILE A 347 22.55 71.36 -14.53
C ILE A 347 22.46 71.71 -13.05
N ILE A 348 21.28 71.64 -12.42
CA ILE A 348 21.13 71.89 -10.99
C ILE A 348 21.99 70.91 -10.19
N LEU A 349 21.91 69.61 -10.48
CA LEU A 349 22.70 68.60 -9.78
C LEU A 349 24.21 68.82 -9.96
N LEU A 350 24.67 68.97 -11.20
CA LEU A 350 26.09 69.26 -11.49
C LEU A 350 26.55 70.56 -10.82
N GLY A 351 25.69 71.58 -10.81
CA GLY A 351 25.93 72.87 -10.16
C GLY A 351 26.10 72.77 -8.65
N THR A 352 25.31 71.92 -7.97
CA THR A 352 25.49 71.68 -6.51
C THR A 352 26.84 71.03 -6.19
N LYS A 353 27.37 70.20 -7.08
CA LYS A 353 28.67 69.54 -6.95
C LYS A 353 29.85 70.40 -7.39
N ALA A 354 29.61 71.35 -8.28
CA ALA A 354 30.64 72.18 -8.89
C ALA A 354 31.36 73.04 -7.85
N TYR A 355 32.69 73.13 -7.98
CA TYR A 355 33.53 73.93 -7.10
C TYR A 355 33.20 75.43 -7.19
N SER A 356 33.18 76.12 -6.04
CA SER A 356 32.96 77.57 -5.94
C SER A 356 34.13 78.20 -5.17
N GLN A 357 34.89 79.08 -5.82
CA GLN A 357 36.06 79.76 -5.23
C GLN A 357 35.61 80.85 -4.24
N GLY A 358 35.49 80.54 -2.95
CA GLY A 358 35.26 81.51 -1.87
C GLY A 358 33.93 82.28 -1.91
N ALA A 359 33.12 82.13 -2.97
CA ALA A 359 31.77 82.67 -3.12
C ALA A 359 30.71 81.60 -2.82
N ALA A 360 29.52 82.04 -2.38
CA ALA A 360 28.38 81.13 -2.17
C ALA A 360 28.01 80.44 -3.50
N ASN A 361 27.91 79.11 -3.49
CA ASN A 361 27.46 78.34 -4.66
C ASN A 361 26.02 78.74 -5.00
N PRO A 362 25.73 79.25 -6.21
CA PRO A 362 24.38 79.67 -6.61
C PRO A 362 23.32 78.57 -6.47
N PHE A 363 23.73 77.29 -6.54
CA PHE A 363 22.84 76.14 -6.44
C PHE A 363 22.67 75.60 -5.01
N ALA A 364 23.31 76.19 -4.00
CA ALA A 364 23.31 75.68 -2.62
C ALA A 364 21.92 75.61 -1.96
N HIS A 365 20.92 76.32 -2.49
CA HIS A 365 19.55 76.30 -1.99
C HIS A 365 18.77 75.06 -2.45
N HIS A 366 19.11 74.49 -3.62
CA HIS A 366 18.46 73.29 -4.12
C HIS A 366 18.83 72.07 -3.29
N ARG A 367 17.81 71.35 -2.82
CA ARG A 367 17.98 70.12 -2.04
C ARG A 367 17.51 68.92 -2.84
N PHE A 368 18.12 67.78 -2.61
CA PHE A 368 17.70 66.51 -3.20
C PHE A 368 17.35 65.49 -2.12
N SER A 369 16.29 64.71 -2.35
CA SER A 369 15.95 63.50 -1.58
C SER A 369 16.57 62.28 -2.24
N LYS A 370 16.92 61.29 -1.42
CA LYS A 370 17.41 59.98 -1.87
C LYS A 370 16.32 58.90 -1.89
N ASN A 371 15.15 59.20 -1.34
CA ASN A 371 14.10 58.21 -1.10
C ASN A 371 13.03 58.26 -2.20
N PHE A 372 12.41 57.12 -2.45
CA PHE A 372 11.31 56.98 -3.40
C PHE A 372 9.93 57.41 -2.85
N ASP A 373 9.89 58.27 -1.83
CA ASP A 373 8.66 58.70 -1.15
C ASP A 373 7.60 59.21 -2.14
N LEU A 374 8.01 59.96 -3.17
CA LEU A 374 7.13 60.47 -4.23
C LEU A 374 6.46 59.33 -5.01
N VAL A 375 7.20 58.26 -5.29
CA VAL A 375 6.70 57.09 -6.03
C VAL A 375 5.73 56.30 -5.16
N PHE A 376 6.10 56.05 -3.90
CA PHE A 376 5.23 55.37 -2.95
C PHE A 376 3.93 56.14 -2.70
N HIS A 377 3.98 57.47 -2.60
CA HIS A 377 2.78 58.29 -2.49
C HIS A 377 1.90 58.23 -3.73
N ALA A 378 2.48 58.29 -4.94
CA ALA A 378 1.72 58.14 -6.19
C ALA A 378 1.01 56.77 -6.30
N LEU A 379 1.63 55.72 -5.74
CA LEU A 379 1.07 54.37 -5.70
C LEU A 379 0.18 54.10 -4.48
N GLN A 380 0.08 55.05 -3.55
CA GLN A 380 -0.63 54.93 -2.27
C GLN A 380 -0.04 53.85 -1.33
N ASP A 381 1.28 53.60 -1.40
CA ASP A 381 2.00 52.68 -0.51
C ASP A 381 2.79 53.37 0.62
N ASN A 382 2.07 53.85 1.63
CA ASN A 382 2.68 54.49 2.80
C ASN A 382 3.56 53.55 3.67
N ALA A 383 3.47 52.23 3.49
CA ALA A 383 4.23 51.29 4.34
C ALA A 383 5.68 51.23 3.88
N SER A 384 5.89 51.14 2.56
CA SER A 384 7.23 51.11 1.97
C SER A 384 8.03 52.40 2.22
N THR A 385 7.38 53.56 2.34
CA THR A 385 8.01 54.85 2.68
C THR A 385 8.84 54.79 3.97
N LEU A 386 8.45 53.96 4.95
CA LEU A 386 9.14 53.87 6.25
C LEU A 386 10.28 52.83 6.25
N HIS A 387 10.19 51.81 5.40
CA HIS A 387 11.01 50.60 5.47
C HIS A 387 12.00 50.45 4.31
N HIS A 388 11.70 50.99 3.13
CA HIS A 388 12.58 50.95 1.96
C HIS A 388 13.63 52.07 2.06
N LYS A 389 14.81 51.72 2.56
CA LYS A 389 15.91 52.68 2.82
C LYS A 389 17.15 52.44 1.95
N GLU A 390 17.43 51.19 1.64
CA GLU A 390 18.61 50.74 0.89
C GLU A 390 18.22 49.59 -0.03
N VAL A 391 19.02 49.37 -1.07
CA VAL A 391 18.83 48.28 -2.03
C VAL A 391 19.06 46.93 -1.34
N LEU A 392 18.09 46.02 -1.48
CA LEU A 392 18.19 44.67 -0.94
C LEU A 392 19.06 43.79 -1.84
N LYS A 393 20.11 43.21 -1.24
CA LYS A 393 21.09 42.34 -1.90
C LYS A 393 20.99 40.87 -1.48
N ASP A 394 20.03 40.53 -0.64
CA ASP A 394 19.84 39.14 -0.17
C ASP A 394 19.18 38.32 -1.27
N LYS A 395 19.91 37.36 -1.84
CA LYS A 395 19.47 36.61 -3.03
C LYS A 395 18.12 35.93 -2.85
N PHE A 396 17.86 35.34 -1.68
CA PHE A 396 16.65 34.56 -1.45
C PHE A 396 15.40 35.45 -1.45
N PHE A 397 15.54 36.67 -0.91
CA PHE A 397 14.48 37.66 -1.01
C PHE A 397 14.39 38.27 -2.42
N ILE A 398 15.51 38.39 -3.15
CA ILE A 398 15.50 38.83 -4.56
C ILE A 398 14.74 37.84 -5.43
N ASP A 399 15.02 36.54 -5.32
CA ASP A 399 14.41 35.49 -6.14
C ASP A 399 12.88 35.51 -6.08
N LEU A 400 12.32 35.80 -4.91
CA LEU A 400 10.87 35.90 -4.69
C LEU A 400 10.30 37.32 -4.86
N SER A 401 11.09 38.28 -5.35
CA SER A 401 10.72 39.69 -5.42
C SER A 401 10.26 40.28 -4.06
N ALA A 402 10.77 39.77 -2.96
CA ALA A 402 10.31 40.08 -1.61
C ALA A 402 11.33 40.90 -0.79
N PHE A 403 10.90 41.36 0.40
CA PHE A 403 11.74 42.13 1.34
C PHE A 403 11.59 41.64 2.79
N PRO A 404 12.62 41.79 3.64
CA PRO A 404 12.59 41.31 5.03
C PRO A 404 11.49 41.90 5.90
N PHE A 405 11.07 43.14 5.62
CA PHE A 405 10.03 43.84 6.39
C PHE A 405 8.60 43.44 5.98
N TYR A 406 8.42 42.62 4.96
CA TYR A 406 7.10 42.16 4.51
C TYR A 406 6.44 41.25 5.56
N SER A 407 5.11 41.29 5.63
CA SER A 407 4.34 40.35 6.45
C SER A 407 4.45 38.93 5.88
N ASP A 408 4.15 37.92 6.71
CA ASP A 408 4.17 36.52 6.28
C ASP A 408 3.19 36.27 5.12
N ASP A 409 2.02 36.90 5.15
CA ASP A 409 1.03 36.84 4.06
C ASP A 409 1.57 37.37 2.74
N LEU A 410 2.31 38.48 2.80
CA LEU A 410 2.87 39.08 1.60
C LEU A 410 4.04 38.24 1.05
N LEU A 411 4.87 37.66 1.92
CA LEU A 411 5.93 36.72 1.52
C LEU A 411 5.36 35.48 0.82
N ILE A 412 4.31 34.89 1.40
CA ILE A 412 3.60 33.75 0.82
C ILE A 412 2.97 34.14 -0.53
N THR A 413 2.38 35.33 -0.61
CA THR A 413 1.80 35.84 -1.87
C THR A 413 2.89 36.02 -2.93
N CYS A 414 4.03 36.60 -2.57
CA CYS A 414 5.16 36.78 -3.50
C CYS A 414 5.69 35.45 -4.01
N TYR A 415 5.83 34.43 -3.15
CA TYR A 415 6.20 33.07 -3.56
C TYR A 415 5.20 32.48 -4.57
N LYS A 416 3.90 32.50 -4.25
CA LYS A 416 2.85 31.98 -5.13
C LYS A 416 2.84 32.67 -6.49
N LYS A 417 2.98 34.01 -6.49
CA LYS A 417 3.01 34.81 -7.73
C LYS A 417 4.25 34.57 -8.56
N THR A 418 5.40 34.42 -7.93
CA THR A 418 6.63 34.04 -8.63
C THR A 418 6.45 32.68 -9.30
N LEU A 419 5.82 31.72 -8.61
CA LEU A 419 5.54 30.38 -9.15
C LEU A 419 4.49 30.37 -10.28
N GLU A 420 3.46 31.22 -10.19
CA GLU A 420 2.48 31.41 -11.27
C GLU A 420 3.15 31.90 -12.57
N CYS A 421 4.17 32.74 -12.45
CA CYS A 421 4.89 33.33 -13.57
C CYS A 421 6.06 32.47 -14.09
N ASP A 422 6.71 31.69 -13.22
CA ASP A 422 7.83 30.83 -13.56
C ASP A 422 7.77 29.50 -12.81
N GLN A 423 7.10 28.53 -13.43
CA GLN A 423 7.03 27.17 -12.89
C GLN A 423 8.29 26.35 -13.14
N GLN A 424 9.14 26.75 -14.09
CA GLN A 424 10.33 25.96 -14.46
C GLN A 424 11.38 25.98 -13.33
N ASN A 425 11.46 27.10 -12.60
CA ASN A 425 12.39 27.28 -11.49
C ASN A 425 11.76 27.08 -10.10
N ALA A 426 10.61 26.40 -10.03
CA ALA A 426 9.84 26.15 -8.81
C ALA A 426 10.69 25.68 -7.61
N MET A 427 11.62 24.74 -7.86
CA MET A 427 12.49 24.17 -6.82
C MET A 427 13.41 25.22 -6.19
N VAL A 428 13.93 26.15 -6.99
CA VAL A 428 14.82 27.21 -6.52
C VAL A 428 14.03 28.22 -5.68
N TYR A 429 12.82 28.57 -6.10
CA TYR A 429 11.93 29.44 -5.33
C TYR A 429 11.51 28.82 -4.00
N TYR A 430 11.32 27.50 -3.95
CA TYR A 430 11.06 26.79 -2.71
C TYR A 430 12.25 26.84 -1.76
N ASP A 431 13.48 26.62 -2.26
CA ASP A 431 14.71 26.77 -1.45
C ASP A 431 14.84 28.20 -0.90
N SER A 432 14.56 29.22 -1.74
CA SER A 432 14.57 30.62 -1.29
C SER A 432 13.50 30.92 -0.24
N LEU A 433 12.31 30.33 -0.35
CA LEU A 433 11.27 30.44 0.69
C LEU A 433 11.68 29.74 1.99
N LYS A 434 12.31 28.57 1.91
CA LYS A 434 12.82 27.79 3.06
C LYS A 434 13.89 28.57 3.80
N GLU A 435 14.84 29.18 3.10
CA GLU A 435 15.85 30.07 3.69
C GLU A 435 15.25 31.30 4.37
N ILE A 436 14.26 31.94 3.75
CA ILE A 436 13.54 33.07 4.36
C ILE A 436 12.79 32.60 5.63
N GLN A 437 12.14 31.45 5.58
CA GLN A 437 11.42 30.87 6.71
C GLN A 437 12.37 30.57 7.87
N GLN A 438 13.56 30.01 7.61
CA GLN A 438 14.55 29.74 8.65
C GLN A 438 15.06 31.03 9.33
N ARG A 439 15.26 32.10 8.56
CA ARG A 439 15.74 33.40 9.09
C ARG A 439 14.67 34.15 9.89
N LYS A 440 13.42 34.12 9.42
CA LYS A 440 12.31 34.84 10.07
C LYS A 440 11.71 34.05 11.23
N ALA A 441 11.76 32.72 11.15
CA ALA A 441 11.33 31.75 12.16
C ALA A 441 9.91 31.99 12.72
N THR A 442 8.98 32.47 11.88
CA THR A 442 7.58 32.68 12.30
C THR A 442 6.76 31.41 12.18
N LEU A 443 5.79 31.22 13.08
CA LEU A 443 4.89 30.06 13.08
C LEU A 443 4.14 29.90 11.75
N LYS A 444 3.68 31.01 11.17
CA LYS A 444 2.87 31.01 9.95
C LYS A 444 3.68 30.58 8.72
N LEU A 445 4.89 31.10 8.52
CA LEU A 445 5.76 30.66 7.43
C LEU A 445 6.21 29.22 7.63
N SER A 446 6.49 28.83 8.88
CA SER A 446 6.88 27.45 9.20
C SER A 446 5.76 26.46 8.90
N HIS A 447 4.51 26.82 9.22
CA HIS A 447 3.33 26.03 8.85
C HIS A 447 3.17 25.92 7.34
N PHE A 448 3.30 27.04 6.62
CA PHE A 448 3.13 27.07 5.17
C PHE A 448 4.22 26.26 4.42
N VAL A 449 5.49 26.40 4.80
CA VAL A 449 6.58 25.60 4.21
C VAL A 449 6.40 24.11 4.51
N ARG A 450 5.92 23.76 5.71
CA ARG A 450 5.57 22.38 6.07
C ARG A 450 4.42 21.84 5.24
N GLU A 451 3.37 22.63 5.01
CA GLU A 451 2.22 22.26 4.16
C GLU A 451 2.66 22.03 2.70
N LEU A 452 3.55 22.88 2.17
CA LEU A 452 4.16 22.68 0.86
C LEU A 452 5.00 21.39 0.81
N HIS A 453 5.78 21.11 1.85
CA HIS A 453 6.56 19.87 1.93
C HIS A 453 5.66 18.62 1.93
N LEU A 454 4.58 18.65 2.73
CA LEU A 454 3.61 17.55 2.80
C LEU A 454 2.84 17.35 1.50
N SER A 455 2.61 18.41 0.72
CA SER A 455 2.03 18.32 -0.62
C SER A 455 3.04 17.89 -1.71
N GLY A 456 4.26 17.53 -1.33
CA GLY A 456 5.28 16.98 -2.22
C GLY A 456 6.14 18.03 -2.94
N VAL A 457 6.05 19.31 -2.56
CA VAL A 457 6.93 20.36 -3.08
C VAL A 457 8.31 20.23 -2.44
N ILE A 458 9.34 20.13 -3.27
CA ILE A 458 10.72 19.89 -2.86
C ILE A 458 11.67 20.97 -3.41
N GLY A 459 12.73 21.23 -2.66
CA GLY A 459 13.81 22.12 -3.07
C GLY A 459 14.87 21.42 -3.92
N TYR A 460 15.68 22.21 -4.63
CA TYR A 460 16.85 21.68 -5.33
C TYR A 460 17.88 21.14 -4.33
N SER A 461 18.03 21.79 -3.18
CA SER A 461 18.90 21.33 -2.09
C SER A 461 18.50 19.95 -1.56
N ASP A 462 17.20 19.69 -1.42
CA ASP A 462 16.66 18.42 -0.94
C ASP A 462 16.89 17.30 -1.97
N LEU A 463 16.74 17.60 -3.26
CA LEU A 463 17.05 16.68 -4.37
C LEU A 463 18.55 16.33 -4.45
N GLU A 464 19.42 17.33 -4.28
CA GLU A 464 20.87 17.12 -4.30
C GLU A 464 21.32 16.20 -3.15
N ASN A 465 20.74 16.38 -1.96
CA ASN A 465 20.99 15.52 -0.81
C ASN A 465 20.46 14.10 -1.03
N ALA A 466 19.29 13.95 -1.65
CA ALA A 466 18.74 12.63 -1.98
C ALA A 466 19.66 11.83 -2.91
N TYR A 467 20.22 12.46 -3.96
CA TYR A 467 21.21 11.81 -4.82
C TYR A 467 22.48 11.44 -4.06
N LYS A 468 23.00 12.32 -3.21
CA LYS A 468 24.17 12.04 -2.38
C LYS A 468 23.97 10.88 -1.41
N HIS A 469 22.78 10.74 -0.82
CA HIS A 469 22.45 9.61 0.06
C HIS A 469 22.48 8.26 -0.67
N LEU A 470 22.18 8.23 -1.98
CA LEU A 470 22.34 7.04 -2.83
C LEU A 470 23.75 6.90 -3.42
N ASN A 471 24.73 7.66 -2.91
CA ASN A 471 26.10 7.72 -3.43
C ASN A 471 26.19 8.11 -4.91
N ILE A 472 25.26 8.94 -5.38
CA ILE A 472 25.20 9.45 -6.75
C ILE A 472 25.68 10.90 -6.77
N ASP A 473 26.63 11.20 -7.66
CA ASP A 473 27.01 12.58 -7.95
C ASP A 473 25.84 13.29 -8.67
N PRO A 474 25.28 14.39 -8.10
CA PRO A 474 24.19 15.14 -8.71
C PRO A 474 24.45 15.58 -10.15
N VAL A 475 25.71 15.77 -10.54
CA VAL A 475 26.09 16.12 -11.92
C VAL A 475 25.89 14.95 -12.89
N GLN A 476 26.07 13.72 -12.40
CA GLN A 476 25.90 12.50 -13.20
C GLN A 476 24.45 11.98 -13.17
N ALA A 477 23.66 12.39 -12.17
CA ALA A 477 22.29 11.93 -11.95
C ALA A 477 21.34 12.00 -13.17
N PRO A 478 21.36 13.03 -14.03
CA PRO A 478 20.52 13.08 -15.23
C PRO A 478 20.85 12.01 -16.28
N HIS A 479 22.03 11.40 -16.22
CA HIS A 479 22.49 10.40 -17.19
C HIS A 479 22.31 8.95 -16.76
N ILE A 480 21.89 8.72 -15.51
CA ILE A 480 21.62 7.38 -14.96
C ILE A 480 20.18 7.03 -15.32
N ASP A 481 19.92 5.85 -15.88
CA ASP A 481 18.54 5.40 -16.13
C ASP A 481 17.85 4.85 -14.87
N ASP A 482 16.53 4.70 -14.93
CA ASP A 482 15.72 4.29 -13.79
C ASP A 482 16.01 2.84 -13.34
N GLU A 483 16.52 1.98 -14.24
CA GLU A 483 16.83 0.58 -13.93
C GLU A 483 18.14 0.45 -13.14
N LEU A 484 19.14 1.24 -13.52
CA LEU A 484 20.39 1.38 -12.79
C LEU A 484 20.15 2.05 -11.44
N LEU A 485 19.33 3.12 -11.38
CA LEU A 485 18.93 3.74 -10.11
C LEU A 485 18.28 2.74 -9.15
N LEU A 486 17.34 1.93 -9.65
CA LEU A 486 16.69 0.91 -8.84
C LEU A 486 17.69 -0.15 -8.34
N THR A 487 18.65 -0.53 -9.17
CA THR A 487 19.72 -1.48 -8.81
C THR A 487 20.64 -0.90 -7.72
N MET A 488 21.03 0.37 -7.85
CA MET A 488 21.83 1.08 -6.85
C MET A 488 21.08 1.19 -5.52
N TYR A 489 19.80 1.56 -5.56
CA TYR A 489 18.93 1.62 -4.37
C TYR A 489 18.81 0.25 -3.68
N LYS A 490 18.55 -0.83 -4.42
CA LYS A 490 18.49 -2.20 -3.89
C LYS A 490 19.80 -2.65 -3.23
N ASN A 491 20.94 -2.28 -3.83
CA ASN A 491 22.24 -2.58 -3.26
C ASN A 491 22.46 -1.83 -1.94
N GLU A 492 22.17 -0.53 -1.88
CA GLU A 492 22.39 0.24 -0.64
C GLU A 492 21.41 -0.08 0.48
N THR A 493 20.16 -0.41 0.15
CA THR A 493 19.22 -0.95 1.14
C THR A 493 19.65 -2.31 1.67
N SER A 494 20.29 -3.15 0.84
CA SER A 494 20.85 -4.43 1.31
C SER A 494 22.06 -4.25 2.24
N MET A 495 22.88 -3.22 1.99
CA MET A 495 24.06 -2.91 2.81
C MET A 495 23.67 -2.18 4.11
N ASN A 496 22.64 -1.33 4.06
CA ASN A 496 22.16 -0.50 5.18
C ASN A 496 20.64 -0.66 5.41
N PRO A 497 20.15 -1.84 5.81
CA PRO A 497 18.71 -2.13 5.91
C PRO A 497 17.96 -1.35 6.99
N SER A 498 18.69 -0.70 7.90
CA SER A 498 18.11 0.11 8.99
C SER A 498 17.93 1.58 8.62
N ASP A 499 18.44 2.03 7.47
CA ASP A 499 18.40 3.43 7.08
C ASP A 499 17.07 3.79 6.38
N SER A 500 16.15 4.37 7.13
CA SER A 500 14.85 4.83 6.60
C SER A 500 14.98 5.96 5.59
N THR A 501 16.09 6.71 5.61
CA THR A 501 16.28 7.89 4.76
C THR A 501 16.58 7.53 3.30
N LEU A 502 17.04 6.29 3.03
CA LEU A 502 17.28 5.79 1.68
C LEU A 502 15.99 5.73 0.87
N ARG A 503 14.91 5.21 1.48
CA ARG A 503 13.60 5.12 0.82
C ARG A 503 13.02 6.50 0.54
N GLU A 504 13.09 7.39 1.52
CA GLU A 504 12.63 8.79 1.38
C GLU A 504 13.38 9.50 0.25
N SER A 505 14.70 9.33 0.19
CA SER A 505 15.55 9.88 -0.87
C SER A 505 15.18 9.31 -2.24
N MET A 506 14.92 8.00 -2.33
CA MET A 506 14.52 7.34 -3.58
C MET A 506 13.12 7.77 -4.04
N MET A 507 12.17 7.93 -3.12
CA MET A 507 10.82 8.45 -3.42
C MET A 507 10.88 9.88 -3.95
N LEU A 508 11.74 10.71 -3.38
CA LEU A 508 11.95 12.08 -3.83
C LEU A 508 12.51 12.13 -5.26
N ILE A 509 13.49 11.26 -5.58
CA ILE A 509 14.05 11.12 -6.93
C ILE A 509 12.99 10.61 -7.91
N ALA A 510 12.20 9.61 -7.53
CA ALA A 510 11.15 9.02 -8.38
C ALA A 510 10.13 10.08 -8.82
N ARG A 511 9.62 10.88 -7.87
CA ARG A 511 8.67 11.97 -8.12
C ARG A 511 9.26 13.08 -8.99
N GLN A 512 10.52 13.46 -8.75
CA GLN A 512 11.18 14.50 -9.54
C GLN A 512 11.38 14.08 -10.99
N ARG A 513 11.70 12.81 -11.24
CA ARG A 513 11.87 12.26 -12.59
C ARG A 513 10.54 11.95 -13.28
N GLY A 514 9.43 11.94 -12.54
CA GLY A 514 8.13 11.46 -13.02
C GLY A 514 8.19 9.99 -13.42
N SER A 515 9.03 9.20 -12.74
CA SER A 515 9.24 7.79 -13.07
C SER A 515 8.17 6.92 -12.44
N SER A 516 7.16 6.57 -13.24
CA SER A 516 6.12 5.63 -12.83
C SER A 516 6.69 4.29 -12.37
N LYS A 517 7.79 3.82 -12.98
CA LYS A 517 8.46 2.57 -12.62
C LYS A 517 9.05 2.62 -11.21
N LEU A 518 9.74 3.70 -10.85
CA LEU A 518 10.36 3.85 -9.53
C LEU A 518 9.31 4.06 -8.44
N GLU A 519 8.30 4.89 -8.70
CA GLU A 519 7.18 5.10 -7.76
C GLU A 519 6.41 3.80 -7.52
N HIS A 520 6.11 3.06 -8.59
CA HIS A 520 5.44 1.76 -8.53
C HIS A 520 6.22 0.76 -7.66
N TYR A 521 7.54 0.66 -7.86
CA TYR A 521 8.36 -0.22 -7.04
C TYR A 521 8.33 0.18 -5.55
N LEU A 522 8.51 1.47 -5.24
CA LEU A 522 8.58 1.94 -3.85
C LEU A 522 7.24 1.76 -3.11
N LYS A 523 6.12 1.89 -3.81
CA LYS A 523 4.76 1.67 -3.28
C LYS A 523 4.57 0.24 -2.77
N TYR A 524 5.13 -0.75 -3.46
CA TYR A 524 4.98 -2.18 -3.17
C TYR A 524 6.25 -2.88 -2.67
N GLU A 525 7.24 -2.10 -2.25
CA GLU A 525 8.51 -2.63 -1.77
C GLU A 525 8.30 -3.50 -0.51
N PRO A 526 8.71 -4.79 -0.53
CA PRO A 526 8.52 -5.69 0.60
C PRO A 526 9.37 -5.24 1.80
N LEU A 527 8.79 -5.42 2.99
CA LEU A 527 9.48 -5.20 4.26
C LEU A 527 10.24 -6.47 4.68
N PRO A 528 11.24 -6.36 5.58
CA PRO A 528 11.72 -7.52 6.32
C PRO A 528 10.55 -8.19 7.05
N LEU A 529 10.48 -9.53 7.00
CA LEU A 529 9.30 -10.28 7.47
C LEU A 529 8.96 -9.97 8.94
N GLU A 530 9.97 -9.96 9.82
CA GLU A 530 9.81 -9.66 11.24
C GLU A 530 9.22 -8.26 11.47
N LYS A 531 9.68 -7.28 10.69
CA LYS A 531 9.17 -5.90 10.74
C LYS A 531 7.73 -5.79 10.25
N ALA A 532 7.31 -6.63 9.31
CA ALA A 532 5.92 -6.65 8.84
C ALA A 532 4.95 -7.13 9.93
N TYR A 533 5.34 -8.16 10.71
CA TYR A 533 4.57 -8.63 11.86
C TYR A 533 4.56 -7.61 13.01
N GLU A 534 5.70 -6.95 13.28
CA GLU A 534 5.80 -5.87 14.26
C GLU A 534 4.89 -4.68 13.91
N VAL A 535 4.91 -4.22 12.64
CA VAL A 535 4.06 -3.13 12.17
C VAL A 535 2.58 -3.44 12.36
N LEU A 536 2.17 -4.70 12.23
CA LEU A 536 0.77 -5.12 12.41
C LEU A 536 0.42 -5.55 13.84
N ASP A 537 1.38 -5.55 14.78
CA ASP A 537 1.23 -6.04 16.17
C ASP A 537 0.59 -7.44 16.25
N ILE A 538 1.02 -8.36 15.38
CA ILE A 538 0.51 -9.73 15.34
C ILE A 538 1.63 -10.77 15.38
N ASP A 539 1.34 -11.94 15.95
CA ASP A 539 2.28 -13.07 16.01
C ASP A 539 2.32 -13.84 14.67
N HIS A 540 3.42 -14.53 14.41
CA HIS A 540 3.57 -15.39 13.23
C HIS A 540 2.53 -16.52 13.15
N SER A 541 1.98 -16.97 14.28
CA SER A 541 1.04 -18.10 14.36
C SER A 541 -0.42 -17.77 14.09
N VAL A 542 -0.78 -16.50 13.88
CA VAL A 542 -2.19 -16.11 13.70
C VAL A 542 -2.73 -16.56 12.34
N ASP A 543 -4.02 -16.92 12.29
CA ASP A 543 -4.70 -17.31 11.06
C ASP A 543 -4.86 -16.11 10.10
N ASP A 544 -5.06 -16.38 8.80
CA ASP A 544 -5.05 -15.35 7.74
C ASP A 544 -6.22 -14.35 7.85
N ASP A 545 -7.37 -14.78 8.38
CA ASP A 545 -8.52 -13.91 8.68
C ASP A 545 -8.18 -12.87 9.76
N ILE A 546 -7.39 -13.26 10.76
CA ILE A 546 -6.88 -12.35 11.79
C ILE A 546 -5.90 -11.34 11.18
N VAL A 547 -5.04 -11.77 10.25
CA VAL A 547 -4.13 -10.86 9.53
C VAL A 547 -4.91 -9.81 8.74
N ALA A 548 -5.91 -10.22 7.96
CA ALA A 548 -6.77 -9.32 7.19
C ALA A 548 -7.49 -8.31 8.10
N THR A 549 -8.03 -8.79 9.22
CA THR A 549 -8.73 -7.96 10.21
C THR A 549 -7.79 -6.96 10.89
N ALA A 550 -6.58 -7.39 11.26
CA ALA A 550 -5.58 -6.53 11.90
C ALA A 550 -5.18 -5.34 11.01
N VAL A 551 -4.99 -5.58 9.71
CA VAL A 551 -4.70 -4.52 8.74
C VAL A 551 -5.86 -3.53 8.66
N LEU A 552 -7.09 -4.02 8.61
CA LEU A 552 -8.29 -3.20 8.49
C LEU A 552 -8.50 -2.30 9.72
N ILE A 553 -8.28 -2.85 10.92
CA ILE A 553 -8.32 -2.10 12.18
C ILE A 553 -7.22 -1.03 12.21
N LYS A 554 -5.96 -1.41 11.92
CA LYS A 554 -4.85 -0.45 11.97
C LYS A 554 -4.97 0.66 10.94
N LYS A 555 -5.51 0.38 9.74
CA LYS A 555 -5.82 1.43 8.75
C LYS A 555 -6.87 2.41 9.27
N GLY A 556 -7.85 1.93 10.03
CA GLY A 556 -8.84 2.78 10.70
C GLY A 556 -8.22 3.65 11.81
N ASP A 557 -7.34 3.07 12.61
CA ASP A 557 -6.70 3.76 13.75
C ASP A 557 -5.59 4.73 13.33
N SER A 558 -4.87 4.44 12.24
CA SER A 558 -3.72 5.22 11.77
C SER A 558 -3.72 5.39 10.24
N PRO A 559 -4.61 6.24 9.69
CA PRO A 559 -4.69 6.47 8.24
C PRO A 559 -3.41 7.06 7.64
N GLU A 560 -2.61 7.77 8.46
CA GLU A 560 -1.35 8.38 8.03
C GLU A 560 -0.27 7.32 7.70
N GLU A 561 -0.40 6.09 8.20
CA GLU A 561 0.54 4.99 7.99
C GLU A 561 0.07 3.97 6.93
N GLU A 562 -0.96 4.31 6.15
CA GLU A 562 -1.59 3.38 5.20
C GLU A 562 -0.59 2.73 4.23
N GLU A 563 0.39 3.49 3.72
CA GLU A 563 1.43 2.96 2.83
C GLU A 563 2.31 1.89 3.52
N LEU A 564 2.67 2.13 4.79
CA LEU A 564 3.48 1.19 5.58
C LEU A 564 2.68 -0.08 5.90
N LEU A 565 1.41 0.08 6.28
CA LEU A 565 0.49 -1.04 6.55
C LEU A 565 0.23 -1.88 5.30
N ASN A 566 0.05 -1.24 4.13
CA ASN A 566 -0.12 -1.93 2.85
C ASN A 566 1.10 -2.79 2.49
N ARG A 567 2.30 -2.26 2.70
CA ARG A 567 3.55 -2.99 2.46
C ARG A 567 3.74 -4.15 3.44
N ALA A 568 3.41 -3.96 4.72
CA ALA A 568 3.45 -5.03 5.72
C ALA A 568 2.47 -6.16 5.35
N PHE A 569 1.24 -5.81 4.99
CA PHE A 569 0.25 -6.76 4.52
C PHE A 569 0.71 -7.54 3.29
N LEU A 570 1.18 -6.85 2.25
CA LEU A 570 1.67 -7.49 1.03
C LEU A 570 2.85 -8.42 1.31
N THR A 571 3.77 -8.02 2.19
CA THR A 571 4.92 -8.84 2.61
C THR A 571 4.46 -10.16 3.24
N ILE A 572 3.48 -10.10 4.16
CA ILE A 572 2.94 -11.29 4.82
C ILE A 572 2.17 -12.16 3.83
N ALA A 573 1.33 -11.57 2.98
CA ALA A 573 0.54 -12.29 1.98
C ALA A 573 1.45 -13.08 1.01
N VAL A 574 2.51 -12.44 0.51
CA VAL A 574 3.49 -13.07 -0.40
C VAL A 574 4.32 -14.15 0.31
N ASN A 575 4.74 -13.91 1.56
CA ASN A 575 5.54 -14.87 2.31
C ASN A 575 4.75 -16.13 2.69
N ARG A 576 3.51 -15.95 3.17
CA ARG A 576 2.60 -17.06 3.49
C ARG A 576 2.08 -17.80 2.26
N LYS A 577 2.14 -17.17 1.08
CA LYS A 577 1.49 -17.64 -0.16
C LYS A 577 -0.01 -17.89 0.04
N SER A 578 -0.65 -17.10 0.91
CA SER A 578 -2.07 -17.24 1.21
C SER A 578 -2.92 -16.71 0.06
N PHE A 579 -3.77 -17.57 -0.51
CA PHE A 579 -4.67 -17.17 -1.59
C PHE A 579 -5.70 -16.14 -1.14
N LEU A 580 -6.19 -16.26 0.11
CA LEU A 580 -7.11 -15.31 0.71
C LEU A 580 -6.47 -13.92 0.76
N LEU A 581 -5.31 -13.80 1.41
CA LEU A 581 -4.63 -12.51 1.58
C LEU A 581 -4.14 -11.93 0.25
N LEU A 582 -3.66 -12.78 -0.67
CA LEU A 582 -3.22 -12.32 -1.99
C LEU A 582 -4.40 -11.85 -2.85
N ASN A 583 -5.56 -12.51 -2.76
CA ASN A 583 -6.77 -12.07 -3.45
C ASN A 583 -7.27 -10.72 -2.89
N GLU A 584 -7.21 -10.53 -1.57
CA GLU A 584 -7.50 -9.23 -0.97
C GLU A 584 -6.49 -8.15 -1.39
N ALA A 585 -5.19 -8.47 -1.39
CA ALA A 585 -4.16 -7.54 -1.86
C ALA A 585 -4.37 -7.13 -3.33
N GLU A 586 -4.76 -8.07 -4.20
CA GLU A 586 -5.02 -7.78 -5.61
C GLU A 586 -6.30 -6.94 -5.82
N ARG A 587 -7.30 -7.07 -4.94
CA ARG A 587 -8.50 -6.23 -4.93
C ARG A 587 -8.19 -4.81 -4.45
N ASP A 588 -7.44 -4.71 -3.37
CA ASP A 588 -7.13 -3.44 -2.72
C ASP A 588 -6.04 -2.67 -3.51
N PHE A 589 -5.22 -3.38 -4.31
CA PHE A 589 -4.15 -2.81 -5.14
C PHE A 589 -4.25 -3.27 -6.62
N PRO A 590 -5.16 -2.68 -7.42
CA PRO A 590 -5.37 -3.09 -8.82
C PRO A 590 -4.14 -2.90 -9.72
N ASP A 591 -3.28 -1.95 -9.37
CA ASP A 591 -2.05 -1.59 -10.09
C ASP A 591 -0.83 -2.41 -9.67
N LEU A 592 -0.97 -3.39 -8.76
CA LEU A 592 0.12 -4.17 -8.15
C LEU A 592 1.10 -4.83 -9.15
N ASN A 593 0.64 -5.17 -10.35
CA ASN A 593 1.42 -5.81 -11.41
C ASN A 593 1.41 -4.97 -12.69
N GLU A 594 2.52 -5.00 -13.44
CA GLU A 594 2.58 -4.42 -14.78
C GLU A 594 1.59 -5.15 -15.71
N GLN A 595 0.94 -4.41 -16.60
CA GLN A 595 0.00 -5.01 -17.54
C GLN A 595 0.70 -6.02 -18.44
N MET A 596 0.06 -7.17 -18.60
CA MET A 596 0.59 -8.31 -19.33
C MET A 596 -0.48 -8.76 -20.32
N ASP A 597 -0.09 -8.99 -21.57
CA ASP A 597 -1.02 -9.56 -22.55
C ASP A 597 -1.17 -11.08 -22.38
N PHE A 598 -2.14 -11.69 -23.09
CA PHE A 598 -2.39 -13.13 -22.98
C PHE A 598 -1.17 -13.98 -23.33
N LYS A 599 -0.38 -13.54 -24.33
CA LYS A 599 0.77 -14.29 -24.80
C LYS A 599 1.93 -14.20 -23.82
N GLU A 600 2.20 -13.00 -23.31
CA GLU A 600 3.17 -12.74 -22.25
C GLU A 600 2.81 -13.52 -20.97
N ALA A 601 1.52 -13.63 -20.64
CA ALA A 601 1.03 -14.42 -19.51
C ALA A 601 1.27 -15.93 -19.69
N CYS A 602 0.99 -16.47 -20.88
CA CYS A 602 1.30 -17.85 -21.23
C CYS A 602 2.81 -18.13 -21.20
N GLU A 603 3.64 -17.23 -21.76
CA GLU A 603 5.10 -17.34 -21.74
C GLU A 603 5.66 -17.27 -20.32
N TYR A 604 5.17 -16.34 -19.49
CA TYR A 604 5.57 -16.22 -18.10
C TYR A 604 5.22 -17.49 -17.31
N LEU A 605 4.01 -18.05 -17.48
CA LEU A 605 3.60 -19.32 -16.86
C LEU A 605 4.21 -20.55 -17.55
N GLY A 606 4.78 -20.44 -18.74
CA GLY A 606 5.26 -21.59 -19.51
C GLY A 606 4.13 -22.55 -19.90
N ALA A 607 2.91 -22.01 -20.08
CA ALA A 607 1.77 -22.75 -20.59
C ALA A 607 1.71 -22.61 -22.12
N ASP A 608 1.26 -23.66 -22.81
CA ASP A 608 0.93 -23.59 -24.24
C ASP A 608 -0.30 -22.66 -24.41
N GLU A 609 -0.36 -21.89 -25.50
CA GLU A 609 -1.51 -21.02 -25.81
C GLU A 609 -2.82 -21.83 -25.96
N ASN A 610 -2.73 -23.14 -26.21
CA ASN A 610 -3.86 -24.07 -26.30
C ASN A 610 -4.05 -24.94 -25.06
N ALA A 611 -3.32 -24.70 -23.97
CA ALA A 611 -3.49 -25.43 -22.73
C ALA A 611 -4.91 -25.24 -22.18
N ASP A 612 -5.48 -26.29 -21.57
CA ASP A 612 -6.76 -26.17 -20.89
C ASP A 612 -6.62 -25.45 -19.53
N GLU A 613 -7.73 -24.97 -18.95
CA GLU A 613 -7.74 -24.22 -17.70
C GLU A 613 -7.06 -24.97 -16.54
N ILE A 614 -7.28 -26.29 -16.48
CA ILE A 614 -6.73 -27.14 -15.43
C ILE A 614 -5.22 -27.30 -15.60
N GLN A 615 -4.72 -27.41 -16.83
CA GLN A 615 -3.30 -27.43 -17.14
C GLN A 615 -2.63 -26.12 -16.72
N CYS A 616 -3.24 -24.97 -17.00
CA CYS A 616 -2.71 -23.68 -16.56
C CYS A 616 -2.66 -23.56 -15.03
N ILE A 617 -3.70 -24.00 -14.32
CA ILE A 617 -3.74 -24.04 -12.85
C ILE A 617 -2.64 -24.99 -12.31
N ASN A 618 -2.49 -26.18 -12.89
CA ASN A 618 -1.46 -27.15 -12.50
C ASN A 618 -0.04 -26.61 -12.73
N ILE A 619 0.21 -25.96 -13.87
CA ILE A 619 1.49 -25.33 -14.18
C ILE A 619 1.80 -24.21 -13.17
N PHE A 620 0.79 -23.42 -12.80
CA PHE A 620 0.92 -22.40 -11.77
C PHE A 620 1.26 -23.02 -10.40
N GLN A 621 0.58 -24.09 -9.98
CA GLN A 621 0.82 -24.77 -8.70
C GLN A 621 2.20 -25.44 -8.62
N LEU A 622 2.68 -26.01 -9.72
CA LEU A 622 3.99 -26.68 -9.80
C LEU A 622 5.16 -25.70 -9.98
N GLY A 623 4.89 -24.47 -10.40
CA GLY A 623 5.92 -23.48 -10.73
C GLY A 623 6.60 -22.87 -9.50
N GLN A 624 7.93 -22.69 -9.55
CA GLN A 624 8.71 -21.97 -8.54
C GLN A 624 8.88 -20.46 -8.84
N ARG A 625 7.93 -19.87 -9.57
CA ARG A 625 8.00 -18.46 -9.99
C ARG A 625 7.57 -17.51 -8.86
N GLU A 626 7.81 -16.22 -9.06
CA GLU A 626 7.34 -15.19 -8.15
C GLU A 626 5.80 -15.24 -8.06
N ILE A 627 5.27 -15.52 -6.87
CA ILE A 627 3.84 -15.81 -6.67
C ILE A 627 2.93 -14.67 -7.15
N LYS A 628 3.35 -13.42 -6.95
CA LYS A 628 2.61 -12.21 -7.32
C LYS A 628 2.39 -12.13 -8.84
N THR A 629 3.48 -12.22 -9.60
CA THR A 629 3.48 -12.13 -11.05
C THR A 629 2.85 -13.37 -11.69
N ALA A 630 3.09 -14.56 -11.13
CA ALA A 630 2.48 -15.81 -11.58
C ALA A 630 0.95 -15.81 -11.41
N ARG A 631 0.44 -15.26 -10.31
CA ARG A 631 -1.01 -15.12 -10.07
C ARG A 631 -1.66 -14.14 -11.05
N TYR A 632 -1.00 -13.02 -11.33
CA TYR A 632 -1.47 -12.06 -12.32
C TYR A 632 -1.54 -12.69 -13.73
N ALA A 633 -0.50 -13.41 -14.14
CA ALA A 633 -0.49 -14.15 -15.39
C ALA A 633 -1.67 -15.16 -15.46
N LEU A 634 -1.92 -15.91 -14.39
CA LEU A 634 -3.04 -16.86 -14.34
C LEU A 634 -4.40 -16.15 -14.43
N ARG A 635 -4.54 -14.97 -13.83
CA ARG A 635 -5.76 -14.15 -13.93
C ARG A 635 -6.01 -13.65 -15.35
N VAL A 636 -4.98 -13.16 -16.04
CA VAL A 636 -5.09 -12.71 -17.44
C VAL A 636 -5.54 -13.86 -18.35
N ILE A 637 -4.98 -15.04 -18.15
CA ILE A 637 -5.38 -16.27 -18.86
C ILE A 637 -6.85 -16.61 -18.56
N GLY A 638 -7.25 -16.65 -17.28
CA GLY A 638 -8.63 -16.95 -16.88
C GLY A 638 -9.68 -15.95 -17.40
N GLN A 639 -9.32 -14.66 -17.44
CA GLN A 639 -10.17 -13.61 -18.01
C GLN A 639 -10.38 -13.79 -19.51
N LYS A 640 -9.36 -14.24 -20.25
CA LYS A 640 -9.48 -14.52 -21.69
C LYS A 640 -10.49 -15.63 -21.97
N TRP A 641 -10.55 -16.63 -21.09
CA TRP A 641 -11.46 -17.77 -21.20
C TRP A 641 -12.84 -17.52 -20.55
N ASN A 642 -13.05 -16.39 -19.88
CA ASN A 642 -14.25 -16.09 -19.09
C ASN A 642 -14.55 -17.19 -18.06
N SER A 643 -13.48 -17.68 -17.42
CA SER A 643 -13.49 -18.82 -16.52
C SER A 643 -13.97 -18.48 -15.12
N GLY A 644 -15.07 -19.08 -14.67
CA GLY A 644 -15.44 -19.09 -13.25
C GLY A 644 -14.47 -19.91 -12.39
N LEU A 645 -13.84 -20.93 -12.99
CA LEU A 645 -12.92 -21.86 -12.33
C LEU A 645 -11.63 -21.16 -11.87
N THR A 646 -11.01 -20.42 -12.80
CA THR A 646 -9.75 -19.71 -12.54
C THR A 646 -9.95 -18.58 -11.53
N ASP A 647 -11.09 -17.87 -11.61
CA ASP A 647 -11.43 -16.80 -10.67
C ASP A 647 -11.63 -17.36 -9.25
N SER A 648 -12.34 -18.49 -9.13
CA SER A 648 -12.57 -19.11 -7.82
C SER A 648 -11.30 -19.75 -7.24
N PHE A 649 -10.44 -20.34 -8.09
CA PHE A 649 -9.12 -20.81 -7.70
C PHE A 649 -8.21 -19.67 -7.20
N LEU A 650 -8.20 -18.52 -7.89
CA LEU A 650 -7.41 -17.37 -7.44
C LEU A 650 -7.90 -16.81 -6.09
N LYS A 651 -9.21 -16.91 -5.81
CA LYS A 651 -9.81 -16.48 -4.53
C LYS A 651 -9.52 -17.42 -3.37
N THR A 652 -9.68 -18.72 -3.59
CA THR A 652 -9.71 -19.70 -2.50
C THR A 652 -8.46 -20.58 -2.44
N GLY A 653 -7.66 -20.61 -3.51
CA GLY A 653 -6.59 -21.60 -3.70
C GLY A 653 -7.11 -23.00 -4.02
N LEU A 654 -8.43 -23.16 -4.12
CA LEU A 654 -9.11 -24.40 -4.37
C LEU A 654 -9.87 -24.29 -5.68
N ILE A 655 -9.88 -25.37 -6.44
CA ILE A 655 -10.70 -25.45 -7.65
C ILE A 655 -12.16 -25.52 -7.20
N ASP A 656 -12.97 -24.53 -7.58
CA ASP A 656 -14.38 -24.48 -7.19
C ASP A 656 -15.19 -25.53 -7.92
N GLN A 657 -15.70 -26.44 -7.10
CA GLN A 657 -16.36 -27.66 -7.50
C GLN A 657 -17.66 -27.38 -8.23
N ASN A 658 -18.31 -26.24 -7.98
CA ASN A 658 -19.54 -25.83 -8.65
C ASN A 658 -19.33 -25.53 -10.14
N SER A 659 -18.09 -25.25 -10.54
CA SER A 659 -17.73 -24.92 -11.93
C SER A 659 -17.29 -26.15 -12.75
N LEU A 660 -17.12 -27.32 -12.11
CA LEU A 660 -16.76 -28.59 -12.77
C LEU A 660 -18.02 -29.40 -13.11
N PRO A 661 -18.02 -30.26 -14.14
CA PRO A 661 -19.13 -31.18 -14.39
C PRO A 661 -19.40 -32.07 -13.17
N PRO A 662 -20.67 -32.26 -12.73
CA PRO A 662 -20.98 -33.14 -11.60
C PRO A 662 -20.41 -34.55 -11.75
N SER A 663 -20.37 -35.10 -12.97
CA SER A 663 -19.84 -36.43 -13.28
C SER A 663 -18.37 -36.64 -12.89
N GLU A 664 -17.58 -35.57 -12.80
CA GLU A 664 -16.14 -35.66 -12.52
C GLU A 664 -15.76 -35.50 -11.04
N TRP A 665 -16.76 -35.28 -10.16
CA TRP A 665 -16.53 -34.93 -8.76
C TRP A 665 -17.37 -35.76 -7.78
N PRO A 666 -16.81 -36.26 -6.65
CA PRO A 666 -17.58 -37.03 -5.66
C PRO A 666 -18.63 -36.18 -4.94
N VAL A 667 -19.61 -36.84 -4.33
CA VAL A 667 -20.71 -36.19 -3.58
C VAL A 667 -20.34 -36.13 -2.10
N GLY A 668 -20.55 -34.98 -1.44
CA GLY A 668 -20.40 -34.79 0.01
C GLY A 668 -21.58 -35.31 0.82
N LEU A 669 -21.46 -35.34 2.15
CA LEU A 669 -22.52 -35.77 3.06
C LEU A 669 -22.82 -34.68 4.10
N ASP A 670 -24.07 -34.21 4.14
CA ASP A 670 -24.47 -33.20 5.13
C ASP A 670 -24.34 -33.74 6.56
N ASN A 671 -23.86 -32.90 7.47
CA ASN A 671 -23.68 -33.28 8.88
C ASN A 671 -25.00 -33.14 9.65
N ILE A 672 -25.54 -34.26 10.10
CA ILE A 672 -26.81 -34.36 10.85
C ILE A 672 -26.65 -34.20 12.38
N GLY A 673 -25.58 -33.52 12.81
CA GLY A 673 -25.34 -33.11 14.20
C GLY A 673 -24.26 -33.92 14.91
N ASN A 674 -23.04 -33.40 14.98
CA ASN A 674 -21.86 -34.05 15.61
C ASN A 674 -21.59 -35.49 15.13
N THR A 675 -21.96 -35.82 13.89
CA THR A 675 -21.80 -37.15 13.27
C THR A 675 -20.73 -37.18 12.18
N CYS A 676 -19.82 -36.20 12.15
CA CYS A 676 -18.79 -36.04 11.10
C CYS A 676 -17.89 -37.28 10.90
N TYR A 677 -17.68 -38.08 11.94
CA TYR A 677 -16.94 -39.34 11.81
C TYR A 677 -17.74 -40.42 11.07
N LEU A 678 -19.08 -40.45 11.19
CA LEU A 678 -19.94 -41.35 10.42
C LEU A 678 -19.91 -40.97 8.94
N ASN A 679 -19.95 -39.68 8.60
CA ASN A 679 -19.81 -39.22 7.22
C ASN A 679 -18.47 -39.68 6.61
N SER A 680 -17.38 -39.52 7.35
CA SER A 680 -16.06 -40.01 6.96
C SER A 680 -16.05 -41.53 6.73
N LEU A 681 -16.76 -42.28 7.59
CA LEU A 681 -16.89 -43.73 7.50
C LEU A 681 -17.70 -44.18 6.28
N LEU A 682 -18.82 -43.52 6.00
CA LEU A 682 -19.68 -43.83 4.84
C LEU A 682 -18.94 -43.58 3.52
N GLN A 683 -18.18 -42.48 3.43
CA GLN A 683 -17.32 -42.17 2.27
C GLN A 683 -16.18 -43.18 2.10
N TYR A 684 -15.58 -43.60 3.22
CA TYR A 684 -14.58 -44.68 3.22
C TYR A 684 -15.16 -45.99 2.68
N TYR A 685 -16.35 -46.40 3.10
CA TYR A 685 -16.97 -47.64 2.59
C TYR A 685 -17.41 -47.52 1.14
N PHE A 686 -17.95 -46.37 0.72
CA PHE A 686 -18.34 -46.12 -0.66
C PHE A 686 -17.15 -46.21 -1.64
N SER A 687 -15.97 -45.76 -1.21
CA SER A 687 -14.76 -45.80 -2.02
C SER A 687 -14.14 -47.19 -2.17
N ILE A 688 -14.58 -48.18 -1.38
CA ILE A 688 -14.18 -49.59 -1.52
C ILE A 688 -15.13 -50.27 -2.50
N LYS A 689 -14.69 -50.41 -3.76
CA LYS A 689 -15.52 -50.89 -4.87
C LYS A 689 -16.21 -52.23 -4.61
N PRO A 690 -15.53 -53.30 -4.15
CA PRO A 690 -16.20 -54.58 -3.90
C PRO A 690 -17.29 -54.49 -2.82
N LEU A 691 -17.10 -53.63 -1.82
CA LEU A 691 -18.07 -53.40 -0.76
C LEU A 691 -19.28 -52.63 -1.29
N ARG A 692 -19.04 -51.53 -2.01
CA ARG A 692 -20.08 -50.74 -2.68
C ARG A 692 -20.92 -51.59 -3.62
N ASP A 693 -20.29 -52.35 -4.51
CA ASP A 693 -20.98 -53.15 -5.52
C ASP A 693 -21.83 -54.26 -4.84
N THR A 694 -21.33 -54.85 -3.74
CA THR A 694 -22.08 -55.84 -2.95
C THR A 694 -23.32 -55.23 -2.32
N ILE A 695 -23.19 -54.08 -1.66
CA ILE A 695 -24.31 -53.36 -1.03
C ILE A 695 -25.36 -52.95 -2.08
N LEU A 696 -24.93 -52.42 -3.23
CA LEU A 696 -25.82 -52.03 -4.32
C LEU A 696 -26.60 -53.22 -4.92
N SER A 697 -25.99 -54.41 -4.91
CA SER A 697 -26.62 -55.64 -5.39
C SER A 697 -27.50 -56.36 -4.36
N PHE A 698 -27.64 -55.82 -3.15
CA PHE A 698 -28.40 -56.47 -2.07
C PHE A 698 -29.92 -56.38 -2.32
N ASP A 699 -30.54 -57.55 -2.46
CA ASP A 699 -31.98 -57.75 -2.69
C ASP A 699 -32.46 -59.04 -1.98
N GLU A 700 -32.11 -59.17 -0.71
CA GLU A 700 -32.43 -60.35 0.10
C GLU A 700 -33.66 -60.11 0.97
N VAL A 701 -34.56 -61.10 1.05
CA VAL A 701 -35.76 -61.01 1.89
C VAL A 701 -35.47 -61.66 3.24
N PHE A 702 -35.81 -60.97 4.33
CA PHE A 702 -35.72 -61.53 5.66
C PHE A 702 -36.78 -62.62 5.85
N GLU A 703 -36.34 -63.87 6.07
CA GLU A 703 -37.18 -65.01 6.40
C GLU A 703 -36.91 -65.42 7.85
N GLU A 704 -37.93 -65.30 8.72
CA GLU A 704 -37.88 -65.80 10.10
C GLU A 704 -37.58 -67.33 10.10
N ASP A 705 -36.77 -67.79 11.05
CA ASP A 705 -36.45 -69.22 11.27
C ASP A 705 -35.65 -69.95 10.16
N SER A 706 -34.93 -69.23 9.30
CA SER A 706 -34.06 -69.85 8.28
C SER A 706 -32.95 -70.73 8.89
N ASP A 707 -32.84 -71.97 8.41
CA ASP A 707 -31.84 -72.95 8.91
C ASP A 707 -30.38 -72.53 8.65
N ILE A 708 -30.15 -71.65 7.67
CA ILE A 708 -28.81 -71.17 7.30
C ILE A 708 -28.21 -70.26 8.40
N TYR A 709 -29.04 -69.58 9.19
CA TYR A 709 -28.61 -68.56 10.15
C TYR A 709 -28.58 -69.03 11.62
N LYS A 710 -29.10 -70.23 11.94
CA LYS A 710 -29.24 -70.70 13.34
C LYS A 710 -27.94 -71.04 14.07
N LEU A 711 -26.90 -71.46 13.34
CA LEU A 711 -25.65 -71.98 13.93
C LEU A 711 -24.46 -71.03 13.83
N ARG A 712 -24.59 -69.96 13.03
CA ARG A 712 -23.47 -69.07 12.74
C ARG A 712 -23.11 -68.20 13.93
N ARG A 713 -21.82 -67.87 14.05
CA ARG A 713 -21.30 -66.88 14.98
C ARG A 713 -20.64 -65.73 14.23
N ILE A 714 -20.78 -64.52 14.77
CA ILE A 714 -20.09 -63.31 14.31
C ILE A 714 -19.38 -62.71 15.52
N GLY A 715 -18.06 -62.65 15.52
CA GLY A 715 -17.29 -62.23 16.69
C GLY A 715 -17.49 -63.14 17.90
N GLY A 716 -17.68 -64.44 17.67
CA GLY A 716 -17.85 -65.46 18.73
C GLY A 716 -19.23 -65.50 19.40
N ARG A 717 -20.16 -64.60 19.04
CA ARG A 717 -21.54 -64.57 19.54
C ARG A 717 -22.52 -65.14 18.50
N LEU A 718 -23.55 -65.84 18.99
CA LEU A 718 -24.68 -66.27 18.15
C LEU A 718 -25.51 -65.05 17.79
N VAL A 719 -25.88 -64.95 16.51
CA VAL A 719 -26.69 -63.85 15.96
C VAL A 719 -28.16 -64.22 16.09
N ASP A 720 -28.99 -63.33 16.64
CA ASP A 720 -30.43 -63.56 16.77
C ASP A 720 -31.22 -63.03 15.57
N ASP A 721 -32.46 -63.50 15.39
CA ASP A 721 -33.30 -63.09 14.25
C ASP A 721 -33.61 -61.58 14.23
N ASN A 722 -33.67 -60.92 15.40
CA ASN A 722 -33.90 -59.47 15.49
C ASN A 722 -32.70 -58.68 14.97
N GLU A 723 -31.48 -59.11 15.30
CA GLU A 723 -30.22 -58.54 14.81
C GLU A 723 -30.13 -58.70 13.28
N ILE A 724 -30.64 -59.80 12.73
CA ILE A 724 -30.70 -60.02 11.28
C ILE A 724 -31.69 -59.06 10.63
N GLU A 725 -32.95 -58.99 11.11
CA GLU A 725 -33.96 -58.09 10.54
C GLU A 725 -33.48 -56.63 10.54
N ARG A 726 -32.91 -56.18 11.67
CA ARG A 726 -32.33 -54.86 11.80
C ARG A 726 -31.18 -54.62 10.82
N SER A 727 -30.29 -55.60 10.67
CA SER A 727 -29.14 -55.51 9.77
C SER A 727 -29.56 -55.43 8.30
N PHE A 728 -30.66 -56.11 7.92
CA PHE A 728 -31.25 -55.97 6.59
C PHE A 728 -31.72 -54.53 6.35
N GLN A 729 -32.44 -53.94 7.31
CA GLN A 729 -32.89 -52.54 7.19
C GLN A 729 -31.71 -51.56 7.12
N PHE A 730 -30.65 -51.80 7.88
CA PHE A 730 -29.41 -51.03 7.78
C PHE A 730 -28.77 -51.11 6.38
N ILE A 731 -28.65 -52.31 5.80
CA ILE A 731 -28.11 -52.45 4.43
C ILE A 731 -29.02 -51.76 3.41
N TYR A 732 -30.34 -51.84 3.54
CA TYR A 732 -31.25 -51.15 2.62
C TYR A 732 -31.08 -49.62 2.67
N GLN A 733 -31.00 -49.04 3.87
CA GLN A 733 -30.72 -47.61 4.04
C GLN A 733 -29.35 -47.22 3.44
N LEU A 734 -28.32 -48.05 3.65
CA LEU A 734 -26.98 -47.82 3.10
C LEU A 734 -26.93 -47.96 1.58
N ARG A 735 -27.69 -48.92 1.02
CA ARG A 735 -27.83 -49.13 -0.42
C ARG A 735 -28.46 -47.92 -1.09
N ASP A 736 -29.54 -47.41 -0.52
CA ASP A 736 -30.24 -46.24 -1.06
C ASP A 736 -29.35 -44.99 -1.00
N LEU A 737 -28.60 -44.79 0.10
CA LEU A 737 -27.57 -43.75 0.17
C LEU A 737 -26.50 -43.91 -0.92
N PHE A 738 -25.96 -45.12 -1.12
CA PHE A 738 -24.95 -45.37 -2.15
C PHE A 738 -25.50 -45.15 -3.55
N TYR A 739 -26.76 -45.50 -3.79
CA TYR A 739 -27.44 -45.22 -5.04
C TYR A 739 -27.55 -43.70 -5.28
N GLU A 740 -27.92 -42.92 -4.25
CA GLU A 740 -27.97 -41.47 -4.33
C GLU A 740 -26.59 -40.84 -4.57
N LEU A 741 -25.53 -41.31 -3.89
CA LEU A 741 -24.15 -40.84 -4.10
C LEU A 741 -23.69 -41.00 -5.57
N ILE A 742 -24.21 -42.00 -6.28
CA ILE A 742 -23.87 -42.26 -7.68
C ILE A 742 -24.69 -41.39 -8.64
N HIS A 743 -25.99 -41.24 -8.41
CA HIS A 743 -26.94 -40.74 -9.40
C HIS A 743 -27.48 -39.33 -9.13
N THR A 744 -27.29 -38.79 -7.92
CA THR A 744 -27.76 -37.45 -7.60
C THR A 744 -27.13 -36.41 -8.53
N LYS A 745 -27.84 -35.31 -8.80
CA LYS A 745 -27.28 -34.11 -9.45
C LYS A 745 -26.70 -33.14 -8.43
N ASN A 746 -27.04 -33.30 -7.16
CA ASN A 746 -26.58 -32.44 -6.07
C ASN A 746 -25.09 -32.68 -5.75
N ARG A 747 -24.48 -31.73 -5.05
CA ARG A 747 -23.07 -31.79 -4.63
C ARG A 747 -22.90 -32.49 -3.28
N CYS A 748 -23.88 -32.37 -2.41
CA CYS A 748 -24.01 -33.13 -1.18
C CYS A 748 -25.41 -33.74 -1.10
N ILE A 749 -25.52 -34.78 -0.28
CA ILE A 749 -26.78 -35.39 0.12
C ILE A 749 -26.76 -35.63 1.62
N GLN A 750 -27.92 -35.74 2.23
CA GLN A 750 -28.03 -35.96 3.68
C GLN A 750 -28.30 -37.45 3.96
N PRO A 751 -27.47 -38.13 4.78
CA PRO A 751 -27.81 -39.46 5.29
C PRO A 751 -29.14 -39.45 6.04
N THR A 752 -29.93 -40.52 5.91
CA THR A 752 -31.20 -40.62 6.64
C THR A 752 -30.94 -40.70 8.15
N ARG A 753 -31.85 -40.11 8.95
CA ARG A 753 -31.75 -40.19 10.43
C ARG A 753 -31.78 -41.64 10.92
N GLU A 754 -32.50 -42.50 10.21
CA GLU A 754 -32.58 -43.94 10.51
C GLU A 754 -31.25 -44.66 10.25
N LEU A 755 -30.55 -44.36 9.14
CA LEU A 755 -29.21 -44.90 8.88
C LEU A 755 -28.24 -44.55 10.01
N ALA A 756 -28.25 -43.29 10.44
CA ALA A 756 -27.40 -42.82 11.53
C ALA A 756 -27.75 -43.47 12.87
N PHE A 757 -29.05 -43.57 13.18
CA PHE A 757 -29.54 -44.26 14.37
C PHE A 757 -29.07 -45.73 14.42
N LEU A 758 -29.25 -46.47 13.31
CA LEU A 758 -28.84 -47.87 13.21
C LEU A 758 -27.31 -48.04 13.24
N ALA A 759 -26.54 -47.06 12.77
CA ALA A 759 -25.07 -47.08 12.79
C ALA A 759 -24.49 -46.90 14.21
N PHE A 760 -25.10 -46.07 15.06
CA PHE A 760 -24.61 -45.82 16.43
C PHE A 760 -25.14 -46.81 17.46
N LEU A 761 -26.39 -47.25 17.32
CA LEU A 761 -26.97 -48.18 18.28
C LEU A 761 -26.22 -49.53 18.20
N PRO A 762 -25.74 -50.12 19.30
CA PRO A 762 -25.11 -51.43 19.26
C PRO A 762 -26.00 -52.50 18.62
N SER A 763 -25.43 -53.37 17.77
CA SER A 763 -26.21 -54.32 16.95
C SER A 763 -27.03 -55.35 17.74
N TYR A 764 -26.66 -55.62 19.00
CA TYR A 764 -27.39 -56.54 19.90
C TYR A 764 -28.66 -55.91 20.54
N LEU A 765 -28.86 -54.60 20.41
CA LEU A 765 -30.07 -53.93 20.91
C LEU A 765 -31.21 -54.08 19.90
N LYS A 766 -32.38 -54.46 20.40
CA LYS A 766 -33.58 -54.69 19.60
C LYS A 766 -34.17 -53.37 19.10
N VAL A 767 -34.62 -53.37 17.85
CA VAL A 767 -35.32 -52.26 17.20
C VAL A 767 -36.62 -52.81 16.61
N GLU A 768 -37.74 -52.13 16.87
CA GLU A 768 -39.04 -52.51 16.32
C GLU A 768 -39.27 -51.79 14.98
N PHE A 769 -39.61 -52.55 13.95
CA PHE A 769 -39.94 -52.02 12.62
C PHE A 769 -41.44 -52.10 12.36
N GLU A 770 -41.96 -51.19 11.54
CA GLU A 770 -43.35 -51.21 11.11
C GLU A 770 -43.69 -52.52 10.37
N LYS A 771 -44.85 -53.10 10.66
CA LYS A 771 -45.36 -54.28 9.96
C LYS A 771 -46.07 -53.84 8.68
N ASP A 772 -45.94 -54.62 7.62
CA ASP A 772 -46.59 -54.34 6.33
C ASP A 772 -48.09 -54.09 6.51
N GLY A 773 -48.52 -52.82 6.36
CA GLY A 773 -49.94 -52.43 6.36
C GLY A 773 -50.40 -51.37 7.37
N GLU A 774 -49.55 -50.82 8.24
CA GLU A 774 -49.91 -49.68 9.10
C GLU A 774 -49.28 -48.37 8.56
N VAL A 775 -50.08 -47.51 7.91
CA VAL A 775 -49.66 -46.17 7.47
C VAL A 775 -50.04 -45.15 8.54
N ASN A 776 -49.08 -44.45 9.13
CA ASN A 776 -49.31 -43.30 10.00
C ASN A 776 -48.93 -41.99 9.27
N ASP A 777 -49.92 -41.13 9.08
CA ASP A 777 -49.93 -39.97 8.17
C ASP A 777 -49.20 -38.70 8.70
N ASN A 778 -48.24 -38.83 9.62
CA ASN A 778 -47.69 -37.68 10.37
C ASN A 778 -46.17 -37.53 10.26
N ASN A 779 -45.63 -37.33 9.06
CA ASN A 779 -44.32 -36.67 8.89
C ASN A 779 -44.22 -35.94 7.55
N VAL A 780 -44.92 -34.81 7.44
CA VAL A 780 -44.56 -33.72 6.54
C VAL A 780 -44.30 -32.49 7.41
N VAL A 781 -43.05 -32.29 7.82
CA VAL A 781 -42.62 -31.01 8.40
C VAL A 781 -42.34 -30.06 7.24
N ILE A 782 -43.31 -29.18 6.99
CA ILE A 782 -43.16 -28.01 6.12
C ILE A 782 -42.23 -27.04 6.88
N ILE A 783 -41.05 -26.78 6.32
CA ILE A 783 -40.23 -25.64 6.74
C ILE A 783 -40.80 -24.40 6.03
N ASP A 784 -41.46 -23.54 6.79
CA ASP A 784 -41.97 -22.26 6.30
C ASP A 784 -40.94 -21.15 6.62
N GLU A 785 -40.35 -20.59 5.57
CA GLU A 785 -39.53 -19.39 5.63
C GLU A 785 -40.44 -18.16 5.74
N ASN A 786 -40.57 -17.60 6.96
CA ASN A 786 -40.54 -16.16 7.25
C ASN A 786 -41.20 -15.85 8.60
N THR A 787 -40.41 -15.45 9.59
CA THR A 787 -40.76 -14.23 10.36
C THR A 787 -39.52 -13.65 11.04
N SER A 788 -39.37 -12.35 10.86
CA SER A 788 -38.32 -11.52 11.42
C SER A 788 -38.51 -11.26 12.92
N LYS A 789 -37.37 -11.14 13.61
CA LYS A 789 -37.05 -10.26 14.76
C LYS A 789 -38.11 -10.14 15.87
N ASP A 790 -37.75 -10.66 17.05
CA ASP A 790 -37.85 -9.88 18.28
C ASP A 790 -36.61 -10.11 19.17
N LEU A 791 -36.04 -8.99 19.62
CA LEU A 791 -34.89 -8.84 20.51
C LEU A 791 -35.33 -8.98 21.97
N ILE A 792 -34.63 -9.79 22.78
CA ILE A 792 -34.45 -9.51 24.23
C ILE A 792 -33.04 -9.92 24.68
N ASP A 793 -32.21 -8.89 24.83
CA ASP A 793 -31.26 -8.57 25.93
C ASP A 793 -30.74 -9.71 26.84
N LEU A 794 -29.47 -10.05 26.66
CA LEU A 794 -28.65 -10.84 27.58
C LEU A 794 -27.66 -9.91 28.28
N THR A 795 -27.93 -9.56 29.53
CA THR A 795 -26.92 -9.03 30.46
C THR A 795 -26.93 -9.80 31.77
N ASN A 796 -25.71 -10.17 32.20
CA ASN A 796 -25.31 -10.82 33.47
C ASN A 796 -25.68 -12.31 33.56
N SER A 797 -24.79 -13.23 33.93
CA SER A 797 -23.77 -13.12 34.96
C SER A 797 -22.65 -14.14 34.82
N SER A 798 -21.48 -13.71 35.28
CA SER A 798 -20.25 -14.43 35.56
C SER A 798 -20.37 -15.55 36.61
N ASP A 799 -19.38 -16.44 36.51
CA ASP A 799 -18.66 -17.18 37.55
C ASP A 799 -19.25 -18.43 38.23
N ASP A 800 -18.33 -19.40 38.28
CA ASP A 800 -18.03 -20.38 39.32
C ASP A 800 -18.68 -21.78 39.33
N ILE A 801 -17.79 -22.69 38.92
CA ILE A 801 -17.62 -24.08 39.35
C ILE A 801 -17.79 -24.24 40.86
N VAL A 802 -18.69 -25.14 41.30
CA VAL A 802 -18.51 -25.90 42.54
C VAL A 802 -19.01 -27.34 42.36
N MET A 803 -18.08 -28.27 42.60
CA MET A 803 -18.24 -29.72 42.72
C MET A 803 -19.11 -30.11 43.91
N VAL A 804 -20.01 -31.10 43.79
CA VAL A 804 -20.40 -31.96 44.92
C VAL A 804 -20.78 -33.37 44.44
N ASP A 805 -19.99 -34.34 44.90
CA ASP A 805 -20.28 -35.78 44.89
C ASP A 805 -21.34 -36.18 45.94
N ALA A 806 -22.02 -37.29 45.63
CA ALA A 806 -22.66 -38.28 46.52
C ALA A 806 -24.08 -38.00 47.08
N GLU A 807 -25.05 -38.74 46.50
CA GLU A 807 -26.06 -39.66 47.09
C GLU A 807 -26.57 -39.48 48.56
N PRO A 808 -27.71 -40.11 48.98
CA PRO A 808 -28.92 -40.55 48.26
C PRO A 808 -30.25 -40.23 49.03
N GLN A 809 -31.38 -40.67 48.47
CA GLN A 809 -32.64 -41.17 49.11
C GLN A 809 -33.97 -40.43 48.89
N GLN A 810 -34.85 -41.16 48.20
CA GLN A 810 -36.24 -41.56 48.55
C GLN A 810 -37.41 -40.56 48.63
N LYS A 811 -38.44 -40.93 47.83
CA LYS A 811 -39.91 -40.93 48.09
C LYS A 811 -40.58 -39.54 48.21
N SER A 812 -41.79 -39.28 47.71
CA SER A 812 -42.92 -40.06 47.19
C SER A 812 -44.02 -39.05 46.79
N ASP A 813 -44.88 -39.39 45.82
CA ASP A 813 -46.36 -39.19 45.76
C ASP A 813 -46.94 -37.78 46.03
N GLU A 814 -47.99 -37.25 45.40
CA GLU A 814 -49.09 -37.78 44.59
C GLU A 814 -49.91 -36.56 44.09
N LEU A 815 -50.57 -36.72 42.92
CA LEU A 815 -51.93 -36.29 42.55
C LEU A 815 -52.54 -34.96 43.06
N ALA A 816 -53.00 -34.11 42.12
CA ALA A 816 -54.44 -33.96 41.80
C ALA A 816 -54.75 -32.78 40.86
N GLN A 817 -55.50 -33.09 39.80
CA GLN A 817 -56.39 -32.27 38.96
C GLN A 817 -57.59 -31.69 39.76
N PRO A 818 -58.65 -31.04 39.20
CA PRO A 818 -58.93 -30.29 37.93
C PRO A 818 -59.66 -28.93 38.30
N PRO A 819 -60.65 -28.29 37.58
CA PRO A 819 -61.32 -28.59 36.29
C PRO A 819 -61.78 -27.41 35.37
N ASP A 820 -62.16 -27.78 34.12
CA ASP A 820 -63.38 -27.47 33.31
C ASP A 820 -63.91 -26.02 33.09
N LEU A 821 -64.60 -25.60 32.02
CA LEU A 821 -65.17 -26.19 30.77
C LEU A 821 -65.74 -25.03 29.89
N ALA A 822 -65.91 -25.29 28.57
CA ALA A 822 -67.07 -24.94 27.70
C ALA A 822 -66.93 -23.96 26.49
N ASN A 823 -67.21 -24.54 25.30
CA ASN A 823 -68.09 -24.14 24.16
C ASN A 823 -67.72 -23.05 23.09
N VAL A 824 -67.35 -23.50 21.86
CA VAL A 824 -68.07 -23.55 20.53
C VAL A 824 -69.02 -22.36 20.16
N PRO A 825 -69.17 -21.83 18.89
CA PRO A 825 -69.14 -22.48 17.54
C PRO A 825 -68.51 -21.75 16.32
N ASP A 826 -68.49 -22.48 15.19
CA ASP A 826 -68.22 -22.15 13.77
C ASP A 826 -68.96 -20.95 13.13
N GLU A 827 -68.40 -20.37 12.06
CA GLU A 827 -69.06 -20.23 10.74
C GLU A 827 -68.11 -19.67 9.63
N ASP A 828 -68.27 -20.24 8.43
CA ASP A 828 -67.61 -19.96 7.13
C ASP A 828 -67.75 -18.52 6.61
N GLN A 829 -66.77 -18.05 5.81
CA GLN A 829 -67.04 -17.66 4.40
C GLN A 829 -65.81 -17.32 3.55
N ASP A 830 -65.92 -17.80 2.33
CA ASP A 830 -65.01 -18.00 1.22
C ASP A 830 -64.86 -16.76 0.30
N LYS A 831 -63.71 -16.64 -0.39
CA LYS A 831 -63.48 -16.13 -1.77
C LYS A 831 -62.06 -15.55 -1.99
N SER A 832 -61.20 -16.31 -2.69
CA SER A 832 -60.88 -16.17 -4.14
C SER A 832 -59.67 -15.23 -4.40
N VAL A 833 -58.61 -15.56 -5.14
CA VAL A 833 -58.55 -15.92 -6.57
C VAL A 833 -57.09 -16.22 -6.97
N ILE A 834 -56.89 -17.32 -7.70
CA ILE A 834 -55.94 -17.60 -8.81
C ILE A 834 -54.43 -17.49 -8.56
N ASN A 835 -53.74 -18.63 -8.63
CA ASN A 835 -52.54 -18.77 -9.46
C ASN A 835 -52.52 -20.15 -10.12
N ASP A 836 -52.36 -20.12 -11.44
CA ASP A 836 -52.50 -21.23 -12.36
C ASP A 836 -51.11 -21.53 -12.95
N THR A 837 -50.76 -22.83 -13.03
CA THR A 837 -49.85 -23.45 -14.04
C THR A 837 -48.34 -23.11 -13.94
N ILE A 838 -47.34 -24.02 -14.03
CA ILE A 838 -47.11 -25.21 -14.90
C ILE A 838 -46.04 -26.14 -14.26
N THR A 839 -46.34 -27.45 -14.25
CA THR A 839 -45.54 -28.71 -14.38
C THR A 839 -44.01 -28.65 -14.24
N GLY A 840 -43.30 -29.56 -13.55
CA GLY A 840 -43.46 -31.02 -13.50
C GLY A 840 -42.35 -31.70 -14.33
N ALA A 841 -41.47 -32.48 -13.69
CA ALA A 841 -40.66 -33.51 -14.34
C ALA A 841 -40.41 -34.64 -13.34
N ASP A 842 -40.96 -35.80 -13.69
CA ASP A 842 -40.97 -37.05 -12.96
C ASP A 842 -39.57 -37.66 -12.80
N THR A 843 -39.23 -38.13 -11.59
CA THR A 843 -38.19 -39.15 -11.40
C THR A 843 -38.90 -40.47 -11.12
N ALA A 844 -39.02 -41.30 -12.15
CA ALA A 844 -39.55 -42.65 -12.05
C ALA A 844 -38.55 -43.54 -11.30
N CYS A 845 -38.86 -43.91 -10.06
CA CYS A 845 -38.18 -45.00 -9.37
C CYS A 845 -38.69 -46.35 -9.89
N HIS A 846 -37.75 -47.19 -10.33
CA HIS A 846 -37.96 -48.57 -10.72
C HIS A 846 -38.59 -49.37 -9.57
N LYS A 847 -39.86 -49.74 -9.73
CA LYS A 847 -40.48 -50.81 -8.95
C LYS A 847 -40.07 -52.16 -9.53
N THR A 848 -39.14 -52.84 -8.86
CA THR A 848 -39.06 -54.31 -8.88
C THR A 848 -39.40 -54.77 -7.47
N GLY A 849 -40.51 -55.50 -7.34
CA GLY A 849 -41.06 -55.92 -6.04
C GLY A 849 -40.23 -57.02 -5.39
N GLY A 850 -40.12 -56.97 -4.05
CA GLY A 850 -39.41 -58.01 -3.32
C GLY A 850 -39.30 -57.87 -1.81
N SER A 851 -38.94 -56.70 -1.24
CA SER A 851 -38.98 -56.41 0.20
C SER A 851 -38.75 -54.91 0.40
N SER A 852 -39.71 -54.19 0.98
CA SER A 852 -39.62 -52.73 1.18
C SER A 852 -38.81 -52.37 2.41
N LEU A 853 -38.13 -51.21 2.36
CA LEU A 853 -37.71 -50.52 3.58
C LEU A 853 -38.88 -50.43 4.56
N LYS A 854 -38.67 -50.91 5.77
CA LYS A 854 -39.60 -50.76 6.89
C LYS A 854 -39.08 -49.63 7.76
N ALA A 855 -39.92 -48.64 8.07
CA ALA A 855 -39.53 -47.58 8.98
C ALA A 855 -39.37 -48.15 10.41
N ALA A 856 -38.25 -47.87 11.06
CA ALA A 856 -38.09 -48.11 12.48
C ALA A 856 -39.05 -47.22 13.28
N ARG A 857 -39.70 -47.79 14.31
CA ARG A 857 -40.51 -47.04 15.28
C ARG A 857 -39.58 -46.39 16.31
N ILE A 858 -39.09 -45.20 16.00
CA ILE A 858 -38.12 -44.50 16.85
C ILE A 858 -38.77 -43.25 17.45
N SER A 859 -38.74 -43.11 18.77
CA SER A 859 -39.09 -41.86 19.46
C SER A 859 -37.95 -40.84 19.40
N ASP A 860 -38.26 -39.54 19.49
CA ASP A 860 -37.24 -38.49 19.53
C ASP A 860 -36.22 -38.68 20.67
N SER A 861 -36.65 -39.24 21.81
CA SER A 861 -35.76 -39.58 22.92
C SER A 861 -34.80 -40.73 22.62
N GLU A 862 -35.21 -41.71 21.81
CA GLU A 862 -34.34 -42.82 21.41
C GLU A 862 -33.31 -42.37 20.38
N ILE A 863 -33.69 -41.45 19.48
CA ILE A 863 -32.76 -40.82 18.54
C ILE A 863 -31.69 -40.02 19.28
N GLU A 864 -32.09 -39.19 20.25
CA GLU A 864 -31.13 -38.39 21.03
C GLU A 864 -30.18 -39.29 21.84
N ASN A 865 -30.69 -40.36 22.45
CA ASN A 865 -29.86 -41.33 23.17
C ASN A 865 -28.88 -42.05 22.22
N ALA A 866 -29.30 -42.44 21.02
CA ALA A 866 -28.39 -43.02 20.03
C ALA A 866 -27.29 -42.03 19.60
N TYR A 867 -27.61 -40.74 19.48
CA TYR A 867 -26.61 -39.69 19.24
C TYR A 867 -25.71 -39.41 20.45
N GLU A 868 -26.21 -39.53 21.69
CA GLU A 868 -25.37 -39.50 22.90
C GLU A 868 -24.41 -40.69 22.98
N ILE A 869 -24.88 -41.89 22.63
CA ILE A 869 -24.04 -43.08 22.50
C ILE A 869 -22.98 -42.84 21.43
N GLY A 870 -23.38 -42.37 20.24
CA GLY A 870 -22.45 -42.01 19.17
C GLY A 870 -21.42 -40.94 19.57
N ARG A 871 -21.76 -40.01 20.47
CA ARG A 871 -20.81 -39.02 21.02
C ARG A 871 -19.76 -39.64 21.96
N GLN A 872 -20.05 -40.80 22.54
CA GLN A 872 -19.16 -41.51 23.47
C GLN A 872 -18.34 -42.63 22.79
N GLN A 873 -18.75 -43.06 21.59
CA GLN A 873 -18.08 -44.12 20.83
C GLN A 873 -16.86 -43.61 20.06
N ASP A 874 -15.85 -44.47 19.94
CA ASP A 874 -14.72 -44.23 19.05
C ASP A 874 -15.05 -44.63 17.60
N VAL A 875 -14.38 -44.03 16.61
CA VAL A 875 -14.52 -44.36 15.17
C VAL A 875 -14.33 -45.85 14.92
N THR A 876 -13.41 -46.49 15.63
CA THR A 876 -13.16 -47.93 15.51
C THR A 876 -14.26 -48.80 16.08
N GLU A 877 -14.99 -48.31 17.10
CA GLU A 877 -16.18 -48.97 17.64
C GLU A 877 -17.34 -48.89 16.63
N CYS A 878 -17.52 -47.72 16.00
CA CYS A 878 -18.51 -47.54 14.94
C CYS A 878 -18.19 -48.41 13.71
N ILE A 879 -16.92 -48.49 13.29
CA ILE A 879 -16.46 -49.43 12.24
C ILE A 879 -16.86 -50.86 12.61
N GLY A 880 -16.54 -51.31 13.82
CA GLY A 880 -16.87 -52.67 14.27
C GLY A 880 -18.37 -52.95 14.28
N ASN A 881 -19.19 -51.99 14.71
CA ASN A 881 -20.65 -52.12 14.72
C ASN A 881 -21.23 -52.19 13.29
N VAL A 882 -20.77 -51.34 12.38
CA VAL A 882 -21.22 -51.34 10.98
C VAL A 882 -20.79 -52.61 10.25
N LEU A 883 -19.54 -53.05 10.43
CA LEU A 883 -19.07 -54.31 9.83
C LEU A 883 -19.86 -55.50 10.35
N SER A 884 -20.15 -55.56 11.66
CA SER A 884 -20.97 -56.63 12.25
C SER A 884 -22.39 -56.67 11.67
N GLN A 885 -23.00 -55.51 11.42
CA GLN A 885 -24.32 -55.44 10.76
C GLN A 885 -24.25 -55.92 9.30
N ILE A 886 -23.20 -55.54 8.56
CA ILE A 886 -23.01 -56.03 7.19
C ILE A 886 -22.82 -57.56 7.19
N GLU A 887 -22.01 -58.11 8.10
CA GLU A 887 -21.83 -59.55 8.24
C GLU A 887 -23.13 -60.27 8.62
N ALA A 888 -23.93 -59.70 9.53
CA ALA A 888 -25.20 -60.29 9.99
C ALA A 888 -26.26 -60.35 8.89
N ALA A 889 -26.34 -59.33 8.03
CA ALA A 889 -27.27 -59.31 6.91
C ALA A 889 -26.83 -60.23 5.75
N MET A 890 -25.55 -60.59 5.67
CA MET A 890 -25.03 -61.39 4.57
C MET A 890 -25.09 -62.90 4.80
N LYS A 891 -25.15 -63.63 3.68
CA LYS A 891 -25.09 -65.10 3.67
C LYS A 891 -23.65 -65.55 3.91
N PRO A 892 -23.42 -66.54 4.80
CA PRO A 892 -22.09 -67.11 5.00
C PRO A 892 -21.61 -67.83 3.73
N ASP A 893 -20.38 -67.60 3.30
CA ASP A 893 -19.73 -68.41 2.25
C ASP A 893 -19.43 -69.82 2.79
N ALA A 894 -19.00 -69.88 4.06
CA ALA A 894 -18.75 -71.10 4.82
C ALA A 894 -18.85 -70.79 6.33
N LEU A 895 -18.93 -71.84 7.15
CA LEU A 895 -18.77 -71.75 8.60
C LEU A 895 -17.45 -72.41 8.99
N ASP A 896 -16.69 -71.79 9.89
CA ASP A 896 -15.48 -72.37 10.44
C ASP A 896 -15.81 -73.68 11.19
N GLU A 897 -15.06 -74.73 10.89
CA GLU A 897 -15.32 -76.08 11.43
C GLU A 897 -15.10 -76.16 12.95
N THR A 898 -14.37 -75.21 13.54
CA THR A 898 -13.98 -75.24 14.96
C THR A 898 -14.95 -74.51 15.88
N ASP A 899 -15.45 -73.34 15.47
CA ASP A 899 -16.27 -72.46 16.31
C ASP A 899 -17.60 -72.03 15.66
N ASN A 900 -17.87 -72.46 14.42
CA ASN A 900 -19.00 -72.00 13.58
C ASN A 900 -18.98 -70.48 13.30
N GLU A 901 -17.83 -69.83 13.38
CA GLU A 901 -17.68 -68.44 12.95
C GLU A 901 -17.95 -68.32 11.45
N GLN A 902 -18.75 -67.32 11.07
CA GLN A 902 -19.10 -67.07 9.68
C GLN A 902 -17.86 -66.66 8.89
N ILE A 903 -17.61 -67.29 7.73
CA ILE A 903 -16.62 -66.84 6.76
C ILE A 903 -17.38 -66.16 5.62
N ASP A 904 -17.03 -64.92 5.32
CA ASP A 904 -17.71 -64.08 4.33
C ASP A 904 -16.72 -63.14 3.62
N PHE A 905 -17.25 -62.30 2.74
CA PHE A 905 -16.46 -61.31 2.01
C PHE A 905 -15.86 -60.22 2.92
N VAL A 906 -16.53 -59.85 4.03
CA VAL A 906 -16.03 -58.83 4.98
C VAL A 906 -14.74 -59.33 5.62
N LYS A 907 -14.73 -60.59 6.08
CA LYS A 907 -13.55 -61.23 6.66
C LYS A 907 -12.40 -61.34 5.65
N LYS A 908 -12.68 -61.62 4.38
CA LYS A 908 -11.65 -61.63 3.32
C LYS A 908 -11.06 -60.24 3.04
N LEU A 909 -11.88 -59.19 3.17
CA LEU A 909 -11.44 -57.81 2.91
C LEU A 909 -10.66 -57.22 4.07
N PHE A 910 -11.16 -57.34 5.29
CA PHE A 910 -10.69 -56.55 6.44
C PHE A 910 -9.99 -57.35 7.54
N TYR A 911 -10.09 -58.69 7.56
CA TYR A 911 -9.55 -59.49 8.66
C TYR A 911 -8.27 -60.25 8.25
N GLY A 912 -7.29 -60.21 9.15
CA GLY A 912 -6.08 -61.02 9.10
C GLY A 912 -5.99 -62.00 10.26
N ASN A 913 -4.97 -62.86 10.23
CA ASN A 913 -4.71 -63.83 11.29
C ASN A 913 -3.31 -63.59 11.89
N THR A 914 -3.22 -63.61 13.22
CA THR A 914 -1.95 -63.67 13.96
C THR A 914 -1.77 -65.04 14.60
N VAL A 915 -0.52 -65.38 14.88
CA VAL A 915 -0.12 -66.51 15.71
C VAL A 915 0.78 -65.99 16.82
N ALA A 916 0.48 -66.37 18.06
CA ALA A 916 1.32 -66.08 19.20
C ALA A 916 2.12 -67.34 19.57
N HIS A 917 3.44 -67.23 19.45
CA HIS A 917 4.40 -68.26 19.82
C HIS A 917 4.77 -68.11 21.29
N LEU A 918 4.37 -69.07 22.13
CA LEU A 918 4.74 -69.15 23.54
C LEU A 918 5.90 -70.13 23.69
N VAL A 919 7.07 -69.60 24.04
CA VAL A 919 8.31 -70.39 24.21
C VAL A 919 8.78 -70.30 25.65
N ASN A 920 9.14 -71.43 26.26
CA ASN A 920 9.75 -71.42 27.58
C ASN A 920 11.24 -71.02 27.47
N PRO A 921 11.70 -69.98 28.19
CA PRO A 921 13.10 -69.55 28.17
C PRO A 921 14.09 -70.65 28.62
N SER A 922 13.62 -71.61 29.44
CA SER A 922 14.43 -72.70 29.99
C SER A 922 14.49 -73.94 29.07
N ASP A 923 13.47 -74.14 28.22
CA ASP A 923 13.39 -75.23 27.24
C ASP A 923 12.69 -74.76 25.97
N THR A 924 13.48 -74.45 24.95
CA THR A 924 12.99 -73.94 23.65
C THR A 924 12.24 -74.99 22.83
N ALA A 925 12.22 -76.27 23.24
CA ALA A 925 11.49 -77.32 22.55
C ALA A 925 9.96 -77.29 22.82
N ILE A 926 9.52 -76.64 23.91
CA ILE A 926 8.10 -76.51 24.25
C ILE A 926 7.57 -75.20 23.62
N ARG A 927 6.96 -75.32 22.44
CA ARG A 927 6.23 -74.23 21.74
C ARG A 927 4.74 -74.49 21.86
N ARG A 928 4.00 -73.53 22.44
CA ARG A 928 2.53 -73.49 22.31
C ARG A 928 2.17 -72.37 21.34
N GLU A 929 1.19 -72.63 20.50
CA GLU A 929 0.71 -71.68 19.49
C GLU A 929 -0.75 -71.37 19.75
N THR A 930 -1.10 -70.09 19.74
CA THR A 930 -2.49 -69.63 19.76
C THR A 930 -2.71 -68.73 18.56
N THR A 931 -3.78 -68.96 17.82
CA THR A 931 -4.13 -68.17 16.63
C THR A 931 -5.30 -67.27 16.94
N ASP A 932 -5.17 -65.99 16.61
CA ASP A 932 -6.19 -64.97 16.80
C ASP A 932 -6.48 -64.25 15.48
N LYS A 933 -7.68 -63.70 15.33
CA LYS A 933 -8.06 -62.87 14.18
C LYS A 933 -7.94 -61.40 14.58
N PHE A 934 -7.50 -60.55 13.65
CA PHE A 934 -7.44 -59.11 13.86
C PHE A 934 -8.09 -58.37 12.68
N SER A 935 -8.83 -57.31 12.99
CA SER A 935 -9.32 -56.34 12.00
C SER A 935 -8.39 -55.13 11.90
N ASN A 936 -7.84 -54.69 13.05
CA ASN A 936 -7.01 -53.49 13.17
C ASN A 936 -5.65 -53.82 13.83
N LEU A 937 -4.57 -53.19 13.35
CA LEU A 937 -3.30 -53.15 14.05
C LEU A 937 -3.19 -51.86 14.88
N TYR A 938 -2.71 -51.98 16.12
CA TYR A 938 -2.54 -50.84 17.00
C TYR A 938 -1.14 -50.22 16.87
N ALA A 939 -1.09 -48.91 16.67
CA ALA A 939 0.13 -48.11 16.67
C ALA A 939 0.14 -47.19 17.90
N ASN A 940 1.09 -47.41 18.81
CA ASN A 940 1.19 -46.65 20.06
C ASN A 940 2.14 -45.44 19.88
N VAL A 941 1.70 -44.25 20.28
CA VAL A 941 2.49 -43.01 20.16
C VAL A 941 3.07 -42.49 21.49
N MET A 942 2.86 -43.19 22.61
CA MET A 942 3.20 -42.72 23.96
C MET A 942 4.69 -42.44 24.14
N ASP A 943 5.54 -43.22 23.48
CA ASP A 943 7.00 -43.06 23.53
C ASP A 943 7.53 -42.07 22.47
N HIS A 944 6.63 -41.29 21.84
CA HIS A 944 6.91 -40.36 20.74
C HIS A 944 7.75 -41.01 19.62
N PRO A 945 7.22 -42.07 18.97
CA PRO A 945 7.92 -42.77 17.90
C PRO A 945 8.18 -41.83 16.72
N ARG A 946 9.33 -42.00 16.05
CA ARG A 946 9.72 -41.11 14.95
C ARG A 946 8.98 -41.39 13.64
N HIS A 947 8.47 -42.62 13.48
CA HIS A 947 7.71 -43.03 12.30
C HIS A 947 6.82 -44.24 12.59
N LEU A 948 5.88 -44.53 11.69
CA LEU A 948 4.86 -45.57 11.85
C LEU A 948 5.41 -46.97 12.19
N TYR A 949 6.50 -47.44 11.57
CA TYR A 949 7.08 -48.75 11.93
C TYR A 949 7.48 -48.84 13.41
N GLU A 950 8.03 -47.77 13.99
CA GLU A 950 8.43 -47.75 15.40
C GLU A 950 7.21 -47.82 16.32
N ALA A 951 6.08 -47.23 15.90
CA ALA A 951 4.81 -47.30 16.62
C ALA A 951 4.15 -48.69 16.57
N ILE A 952 4.31 -49.42 15.45
CA ILE A 952 3.75 -50.77 15.24
C ILE A 952 4.60 -51.85 15.90
N ASP A 953 5.93 -51.66 15.97
CA ASP A 953 6.85 -52.65 16.52
C ASP A 953 6.48 -53.12 17.94
N ASN A 954 5.81 -52.28 18.72
CA ASN A 954 5.31 -52.61 20.05
C ASN A 954 4.25 -53.73 20.02
N ALA A 955 3.38 -53.77 19.01
CA ALA A 955 2.36 -54.82 18.86
C ALA A 955 2.97 -56.21 18.59
N PHE A 956 4.21 -56.25 18.10
CA PHE A 956 4.92 -57.49 17.76
C PHE A 956 6.15 -57.73 18.65
N ALA A 957 6.28 -56.96 19.74
CA ALA A 957 7.34 -57.14 20.72
C ALA A 957 7.14 -58.45 21.50
N SER A 958 8.23 -59.00 22.03
CA SER A 958 8.17 -60.19 22.87
C SER A 958 7.77 -59.80 24.30
N GLU A 959 6.76 -60.46 24.84
CA GLU A 959 6.24 -60.23 26.19
C GLU A 959 6.50 -61.44 27.10
N GLU A 960 6.82 -61.19 28.38
CA GLU A 960 6.92 -62.25 29.38
C GLU A 960 5.55 -62.48 30.04
N VAL A 961 4.98 -63.66 29.83
CA VAL A 961 3.69 -64.06 30.39
C VAL A 961 3.91 -65.15 31.43
N SER A 962 3.41 -64.93 32.65
CA SER A 962 3.42 -65.94 33.71
C SER A 962 2.11 -66.72 33.66
N THR A 963 2.18 -68.01 33.32
CA THR A 963 0.99 -68.88 33.30
C THR A 963 1.27 -70.14 34.10
N GLY A 964 0.54 -70.34 35.20
CA GLY A 964 0.63 -71.58 36.00
C GLY A 964 1.97 -71.80 36.72
N GLY A 965 2.75 -70.75 36.99
CA GLY A 965 4.04 -70.83 37.69
C GLY A 965 5.27 -70.94 36.79
N GLU A 966 5.09 -70.98 35.47
CA GLU A 966 6.17 -70.90 34.47
C GLU A 966 6.16 -69.51 33.80
N THR A 967 7.34 -68.93 33.60
CA THR A 967 7.53 -67.72 32.78
C THR A 967 7.72 -68.14 31.32
N LEU A 968 6.83 -67.72 30.44
CA LEU A 968 6.90 -67.97 29.00
C LEU A 968 7.12 -66.65 28.26
N THR A 969 7.85 -66.69 27.15
CA THR A 969 7.96 -65.55 26.24
C THR A 969 6.91 -65.71 25.13
N ARG A 970 5.95 -64.80 25.07
CA ARG A 970 4.94 -64.68 24.01
C ARG A 970 5.47 -63.77 22.91
N THR A 971 5.45 -64.24 21.67
CA THR A 971 5.83 -63.44 20.50
C THR A 971 4.76 -63.56 19.43
N GLU A 972 4.14 -62.45 19.07
CA GLU A 972 3.04 -62.41 18.09
C GLU A 972 3.57 -62.17 16.66
N ARG A 973 3.02 -62.85 15.66
CA ARG A 973 3.39 -62.73 14.24
C ARG A 973 2.16 -62.84 13.35
N ILE A 974 2.21 -62.24 12.16
CA ILE A 974 1.09 -62.30 11.21
C ILE A 974 1.24 -63.53 10.30
N THR A 975 0.21 -64.37 10.23
CA THR A 975 0.17 -65.52 9.31
C THR A 975 -0.58 -65.19 8.02
N HIS A 976 -1.67 -64.41 8.13
CA HIS A 976 -2.49 -63.99 7.00
C HIS A 976 -2.75 -62.49 7.04
N LEU A 977 -2.49 -61.80 5.93
CA LEU A 977 -2.71 -60.36 5.79
C LEU A 977 -4.03 -60.05 5.06
N PRO A 978 -4.85 -59.11 5.57
CA PRO A 978 -6.10 -58.71 4.93
C PRO A 978 -5.85 -57.96 3.62
N THR A 979 -6.87 -57.85 2.76
CA THR A 979 -6.77 -57.05 1.53
C THR A 979 -6.65 -55.56 1.83
N ILE A 980 -7.42 -55.10 2.81
CA ILE A 980 -7.33 -53.76 3.38
C ILE A 980 -6.75 -53.88 4.79
N LEU A 981 -5.54 -53.33 4.98
CA LEU A 981 -4.86 -53.29 6.26
C LEU A 981 -5.24 -52.00 7.00
N GLN A 982 -5.88 -52.17 8.14
CA GLN A 982 -6.35 -51.07 8.99
C GLN A 982 -5.40 -50.86 10.18
N ILE A 983 -4.99 -49.61 10.42
CA ILE A 983 -4.07 -49.25 11.49
C ILE A 983 -4.70 -48.15 12.35
N GLN A 984 -4.94 -48.46 13.62
CA GLN A 984 -5.47 -47.53 14.62
C GLN A 984 -4.33 -46.89 15.39
N ILE A 985 -4.28 -45.56 15.39
CA ILE A 985 -3.27 -44.78 16.11
C ILE A 985 -3.83 -44.40 17.48
N GLN A 986 -3.25 -44.96 18.54
CA GLN A 986 -3.72 -44.74 19.91
C GLN A 986 -3.21 -43.40 20.44
N ARG A 987 -4.00 -42.33 20.32
CA ARG A 987 -3.60 -40.99 20.80
C ARG A 987 -4.18 -40.61 22.16
N VAL A 988 -5.22 -41.29 22.64
CA VAL A 988 -5.88 -40.92 23.88
C VAL A 988 -5.26 -41.69 25.05
N TYR A 989 -4.76 -40.95 26.04
CA TYR A 989 -4.13 -41.47 27.25
C TYR A 989 -4.77 -40.88 28.50
N TYR A 990 -4.63 -41.56 29.63
CA TYR A 990 -5.14 -41.08 30.91
C TYR A 990 -4.04 -40.43 31.73
N ASP A 991 -4.19 -39.15 32.04
CA ASP A 991 -3.31 -38.48 32.99
C ASP A 991 -3.70 -38.85 34.42
N LYS A 992 -2.85 -39.66 35.07
CA LYS A 992 -3.06 -40.11 36.45
C LYS A 992 -2.99 -38.98 37.49
N GLN A 993 -2.36 -37.85 37.17
CA GLN A 993 -2.26 -36.70 38.07
C GLN A 993 -3.48 -35.78 37.96
N LEU A 994 -3.94 -35.54 36.72
CA LEU A 994 -5.08 -34.67 36.44
C LEU A 994 -6.43 -35.40 36.40
N CYS A 995 -6.43 -36.72 36.53
CA CYS A 995 -7.62 -37.58 36.46
C CYS A 995 -8.51 -37.33 35.23
N ARG A 996 -7.90 -37.00 34.08
CA ARG A 996 -8.61 -36.72 32.83
C ARG A 996 -7.94 -37.40 31.64
N PRO A 997 -8.71 -37.83 30.63
CA PRO A 997 -8.13 -38.24 29.36
C PRO A 997 -7.51 -37.03 28.64
N TYR A 998 -6.40 -37.24 27.96
CA TYR A 998 -5.79 -36.26 27.08
C TYR A 998 -5.38 -36.92 25.78
N LYS A 999 -5.32 -36.11 24.71
CA LYS A 999 -4.92 -36.55 23.38
C LYS A 999 -3.48 -36.14 23.11
N ASP A 1000 -2.65 -37.09 22.74
CA ASP A 1000 -1.28 -36.85 22.29
C ASP A 1000 -1.28 -36.34 20.84
N ILE A 1001 -0.81 -35.11 20.66
CA ILE A 1001 -0.73 -34.42 19.37
C ILE A 1001 0.65 -34.55 18.71
N SER A 1002 1.55 -35.39 19.22
CA SER A 1002 2.87 -35.54 18.65
C SER A 1002 2.79 -36.02 17.19
N PRO A 1003 3.62 -35.44 16.29
CA PRO A 1003 3.65 -35.85 14.90
C PRO A 1003 4.03 -37.33 14.78
N LEU A 1004 3.27 -38.08 13.97
CA LEU A 1004 3.59 -39.45 13.61
C LEU A 1004 3.75 -39.55 12.09
N PRO A 1005 4.97 -39.43 11.56
CA PRO A 1005 5.24 -39.66 10.15
C PRO A 1005 4.89 -41.08 9.72
N PHE A 1006 4.14 -41.23 8.63
CA PHE A 1006 3.80 -42.51 8.03
C PHE A 1006 4.11 -42.50 6.51
N PRO A 1007 4.54 -43.63 5.93
CA PRO A 1007 4.88 -43.69 4.52
C PRO A 1007 3.63 -43.87 3.65
N GLU A 1008 3.69 -43.46 2.38
CA GLU A 1008 2.63 -43.79 1.41
C GLU A 1008 2.55 -45.30 1.13
N THR A 1009 3.69 -46.00 1.21
CA THR A 1009 3.76 -47.45 1.02
C THR A 1009 4.37 -48.11 2.24
N LEU A 1010 3.63 -49.05 2.83
CA LEU A 1010 4.02 -49.84 3.99
C LEU A 1010 4.37 -51.27 3.57
N TYR A 1011 5.48 -51.82 4.04
CA TYR A 1011 5.92 -53.18 3.74
C TYR A 1011 5.83 -54.06 5.00
N MET A 1012 5.02 -55.12 4.94
CA MET A 1012 4.69 -55.95 6.09
C MET A 1012 5.60 -57.17 6.29
N ASP A 1013 6.59 -57.37 5.41
CA ASP A 1013 7.54 -58.49 5.42
C ASP A 1013 8.15 -58.76 6.80
N ARG A 1014 8.49 -57.69 7.54
CA ARG A 1014 9.14 -57.79 8.86
C ARG A 1014 8.24 -58.32 9.98
N TYR A 1015 6.92 -58.38 9.80
CA TYR A 1015 5.95 -58.83 10.80
C TYR A 1015 5.36 -60.22 10.54
N LEU A 1016 5.58 -60.78 9.34
CA LEU A 1016 5.08 -62.09 8.96
C LEU A 1016 5.74 -63.24 9.74
N ASP A 1017 4.98 -64.27 10.03
CA ASP A 1017 5.53 -65.54 10.53
C ASP A 1017 6.30 -66.22 9.39
N THR A 1018 7.56 -66.57 9.65
CA THR A 1018 8.46 -67.10 8.61
C THR A 1018 9.55 -67.96 9.24
N ASP A 1019 9.92 -69.02 8.52
CA ASP A 1019 11.05 -69.90 8.85
C ASP A 1019 12.37 -69.42 8.18
N ASP A 1020 12.36 -68.27 7.49
CA ASP A 1020 13.55 -67.71 6.86
C ASP A 1020 14.60 -67.33 7.93
N PRO A 1021 15.77 -68.02 7.97
CA PRO A 1021 16.78 -67.78 8.99
C PRO A 1021 17.39 -66.37 8.89
N GLU A 1022 17.36 -65.74 7.71
CA GLU A 1022 17.88 -64.38 7.53
C GLU A 1022 16.97 -63.34 8.19
N ILE A 1023 15.66 -63.43 7.98
CA ILE A 1023 14.68 -62.51 8.60
C ILE A 1023 14.68 -62.67 10.12
N ILE A 1024 14.71 -63.92 10.62
CA ILE A 1024 14.78 -64.20 12.07
C ILE A 1024 16.04 -63.58 12.67
N LYS A 1025 17.20 -63.76 12.02
CA LYS A 1025 18.46 -63.17 12.47
C LYS A 1025 18.40 -61.64 12.47
N LYS A 1026 17.91 -61.03 11.40
CA LYS A 1026 17.77 -59.57 11.29
C LYS A 1026 16.85 -58.99 12.37
N ARG A 1027 15.75 -59.67 12.70
CA ARG A 1027 14.86 -59.30 13.82
C ARG A 1027 15.59 -59.34 15.16
N ALA A 1028 16.39 -60.38 15.41
CA ALA A 1028 17.20 -60.47 16.62
C ALA A 1028 18.23 -59.31 16.73
N GLU A 1029 18.89 -58.97 15.62
CA GLU A 1029 19.79 -57.81 15.55
C GLU A 1029 19.08 -56.49 15.90
N VAL A 1030 17.85 -56.27 15.41
CA VAL A 1030 17.05 -55.08 15.76
C VAL A 1030 16.72 -55.04 17.25
N VAL A 1031 16.36 -56.17 17.85
CA VAL A 1031 16.08 -56.24 19.31
C VAL A 1031 17.33 -55.88 20.12
N GLU A 1032 18.50 -56.38 19.71
CA GLU A 1032 19.79 -56.04 20.33
C GLU A 1032 20.10 -54.54 20.21
N TRP A 1033 19.99 -53.98 19.00
CA TRP A 1033 20.23 -52.56 18.77
C TRP A 1033 19.26 -51.66 19.52
N LYS A 1034 17.97 -52.03 19.61
CA LYS A 1034 16.97 -51.31 20.41
C LYS A 1034 17.30 -51.34 21.90
N SER A 1035 17.79 -52.46 22.42
CA SER A 1035 18.24 -52.58 23.81
C SER A 1035 19.45 -51.68 24.09
N GLU A 1036 20.44 -51.66 23.18
CA GLU A 1036 21.60 -50.76 23.29
C GLU A 1036 21.18 -49.28 23.20
N LEU A 1037 20.29 -48.94 22.26
CA LEU A 1037 19.74 -47.60 22.10
C LEU A 1037 19.00 -47.15 23.36
N ALA A 1038 18.19 -48.01 23.99
CA ALA A 1038 17.51 -47.72 25.24
C ALA A 1038 18.50 -47.49 26.40
N ALA A 1039 19.59 -48.26 26.46
CA ALA A 1039 20.64 -48.07 27.46
C ALA A 1039 21.37 -46.73 27.27
N LEU A 1040 21.68 -46.37 26.02
CA LEU A 1040 22.30 -45.09 25.65
C LEU A 1040 21.37 -43.89 25.97
N LYS A 1041 20.07 -43.98 25.63
CA LYS A 1041 19.06 -42.97 25.97
C LYS A 1041 18.98 -42.76 27.49
N ARG A 1042 18.86 -43.84 28.28
CA ARG A 1042 18.90 -43.77 29.76
C ARG A 1042 20.18 -43.14 30.30
N ARG A 1043 21.33 -43.39 29.66
CA ARG A 1043 22.60 -42.77 30.07
C ARG A 1043 22.64 -41.29 29.73
N LYS A 1044 22.16 -40.90 28.54
CA LYS A 1044 21.98 -39.50 28.13
C LYS A 1044 21.09 -38.74 29.11
N ASP A 1045 19.93 -39.29 29.44
CA ASP A 1045 18.97 -38.65 30.35
C ASP A 1045 19.55 -38.46 31.75
N LYS A 1046 20.37 -39.40 32.24
CA LYS A 1046 21.10 -39.25 33.51
C LYS A 1046 22.11 -38.09 33.46
N LEU A 1047 22.82 -37.90 32.34
CA LEU A 1047 23.81 -36.82 32.18
C LEU A 1047 23.14 -35.45 32.02
N LEU A 1048 21.97 -35.40 31.37
CA LEU A 1048 21.21 -34.18 31.12
C LEU A 1048 20.14 -33.89 32.18
N LYS A 1049 20.01 -34.74 33.21
CA LYS A 1049 19.03 -34.57 34.28
C LYS A 1049 19.25 -33.22 34.96
N LYS A 1050 18.20 -32.40 34.94
CA LYS A 1050 18.18 -31.10 35.60
C LYS A 1050 17.94 -31.26 37.11
N ASN A 1051 18.62 -30.45 37.91
CA ASN A 1051 18.37 -30.36 39.35
C ASN A 1051 17.12 -29.48 39.65
N THR A 1052 16.81 -29.27 40.93
CA THR A 1052 15.70 -28.41 41.38
C THR A 1052 15.78 -26.96 40.90
N TYR A 1053 16.95 -26.51 40.45
CA TYR A 1053 17.21 -25.18 39.92
C TYR A 1053 17.28 -25.15 38.39
N GLY A 1054 16.91 -26.23 37.70
CA GLY A 1054 16.88 -26.31 36.24
C GLY A 1054 18.24 -26.50 35.56
N LEU A 1055 19.33 -26.63 36.32
CA LEU A 1055 20.68 -26.81 35.78
C LEU A 1055 21.01 -28.29 35.55
N THR A 1056 21.60 -28.61 34.40
CA THR A 1056 22.16 -29.95 34.16
C THR A 1056 23.41 -30.17 35.03
N TYR A 1057 23.87 -31.41 35.15
CA TYR A 1057 25.10 -31.72 35.88
C TYR A 1057 26.31 -30.94 35.34
N LYS A 1058 26.38 -30.77 34.00
CA LYS A 1058 27.40 -29.95 33.33
C LYS A 1058 27.26 -28.47 33.68
N ASP A 1059 26.04 -27.93 33.63
CA ASP A 1059 25.82 -26.51 33.87
C ASP A 1059 26.09 -26.13 35.32
N ALA A 1060 25.74 -27.01 36.28
CA ALA A 1060 26.09 -26.83 37.68
C ALA A 1060 27.61 -26.78 37.91
N LEU A 1061 28.39 -27.62 37.21
CA LEU A 1061 29.87 -27.59 37.27
C LEU A 1061 30.45 -26.33 36.61
N LYS A 1062 29.84 -25.83 35.53
CA LYS A 1062 30.23 -24.56 34.91
C LYS A 1062 29.94 -23.37 35.81
N SER A 1063 28.75 -23.33 36.42
CA SER A 1063 28.38 -22.29 37.40
C SER A 1063 29.28 -22.32 38.63
N LEU A 1064 29.69 -23.52 39.09
CA LEU A 1064 30.67 -23.65 40.15
C LEU A 1064 32.02 -23.07 39.75
N LEU A 1065 32.54 -23.38 38.56
CA LEU A 1065 33.79 -22.80 38.05
C LEU A 1065 33.72 -21.27 37.99
N GLN A 1066 32.63 -20.74 37.44
CA GLN A 1066 32.40 -19.30 37.32
C GLN A 1066 32.37 -18.62 38.70
N TRP A 1067 31.60 -19.14 39.65
CA TRP A 1067 31.55 -18.63 41.02
C TRP A 1067 32.91 -18.66 41.72
N THR A 1068 33.69 -19.74 41.52
CA THR A 1068 35.02 -19.84 42.14
C THR A 1068 36.07 -18.94 41.50
N ASP A 1069 35.88 -18.54 40.24
CA ASP A 1069 36.75 -17.56 39.55
C ASP A 1069 36.43 -16.13 40.03
N ASP A 1070 35.16 -15.81 40.29
CA ASP A 1070 34.74 -14.49 40.76
C ASP A 1070 35.22 -14.17 42.20
N GLU A 1071 35.32 -15.18 43.06
CA GLU A 1071 35.72 -15.03 44.47
C GLU A 1071 37.23 -15.30 44.72
N ASP A 1072 38.01 -15.62 43.68
CA ASP A 1072 39.44 -15.98 43.74
C ASP A 1072 39.75 -17.14 44.73
N LEU A 1073 38.78 -18.05 44.89
CA LEU A 1073 38.79 -19.14 45.89
C LEU A 1073 39.38 -20.46 45.36
N CYS A 1074 39.63 -20.60 44.05
CA CYS A 1074 39.98 -21.88 43.42
C CYS A 1074 41.50 -22.08 43.25
N LYS A 1075 42.06 -23.15 43.83
CA LYS A 1075 43.41 -23.61 43.47
C LYS A 1075 43.41 -24.09 42.00
N LYS A 1076 44.48 -23.76 41.24
CA LYS A 1076 44.64 -24.17 39.82
C LYS A 1076 44.40 -25.66 39.58
N GLU A 1077 44.82 -26.51 40.53
CA GLU A 1077 44.65 -27.97 40.48
C GLU A 1077 43.17 -28.40 40.53
N THR A 1078 42.35 -27.71 41.35
CA THR A 1078 40.91 -27.96 41.47
C THR A 1078 40.17 -27.54 40.20
N ARG A 1079 40.53 -26.38 39.62
CA ARG A 1079 39.97 -25.89 38.35
C ARG A 1079 40.22 -26.87 37.21
N VAL A 1080 41.47 -27.34 37.06
CA VAL A 1080 41.83 -28.35 36.05
C VAL A 1080 41.04 -29.64 36.26
N SER A 1081 40.83 -30.05 37.51
CA SER A 1081 40.06 -31.26 37.84
C SER A 1081 38.58 -31.14 37.47
N ILE A 1082 37.94 -30.00 37.75
CA ILE A 1082 36.53 -29.75 37.39
C ILE A 1082 36.35 -29.61 35.87
N GLN A 1083 37.25 -28.87 35.20
CA GLN A 1083 37.23 -28.75 33.74
C GLN A 1083 37.41 -30.11 33.05
N ALA A 1084 38.31 -30.96 33.56
CA ALA A 1084 38.48 -32.31 33.04
C ALA A 1084 37.23 -33.19 33.20
N ILE A 1085 36.38 -32.94 34.20
CA ILE A 1085 35.09 -33.63 34.36
C ILE A 1085 34.08 -33.11 33.34
N ILE A 1086 34.02 -31.80 33.09
CA ILE A 1086 33.17 -31.19 32.06
C ILE A 1086 33.54 -31.73 30.68
N ASP A 1087 34.84 -31.76 30.35
CA ASP A 1087 35.33 -32.27 29.07
C ASP A 1087 35.01 -33.75 28.89
N LYS A 1088 35.11 -34.56 29.95
CA LYS A 1088 34.69 -35.97 29.95
C LYS A 1088 33.20 -36.14 29.66
N ILE A 1089 32.35 -35.30 30.26
CA ILE A 1089 30.91 -35.32 30.00
C ILE A 1089 30.63 -34.95 28.54
N ASP A 1090 31.34 -33.98 27.97
CA ASP A 1090 31.18 -33.56 26.58
C ASP A 1090 31.62 -34.62 25.58
N VAL A 1091 32.75 -35.29 25.83
CA VAL A 1091 33.20 -36.44 25.03
C VAL A 1091 32.21 -37.59 25.14
N GLU A 1092 31.71 -37.89 26.33
CA GLU A 1092 30.74 -38.96 26.54
C GLU A 1092 29.40 -38.66 25.84
N LEU A 1093 28.86 -37.45 25.98
CA LEU A 1093 27.63 -37.02 25.30
C LEU A 1093 27.80 -37.08 23.78
N SER A 1094 28.91 -36.59 23.24
CA SER A 1094 29.20 -36.63 21.79
C SER A 1094 29.25 -38.06 21.25
N SER A 1095 29.89 -38.97 22.01
CA SER A 1095 29.94 -40.40 21.69
C SER A 1095 28.54 -41.04 21.73
N ILE A 1096 27.74 -40.72 22.76
CA ILE A 1096 26.36 -41.20 22.88
C ILE A 1096 25.50 -40.70 21.72
N TYR A 1097 25.59 -39.42 21.35
CA TYR A 1097 24.85 -38.87 20.21
C TYR A 1097 25.19 -39.57 18.90
N THR A 1098 26.49 -39.75 18.62
CA THR A 1098 26.98 -40.43 17.41
C THR A 1098 26.47 -41.87 17.34
N LYS A 1099 26.66 -42.65 18.42
CA LYS A 1099 26.18 -44.04 18.50
C LYS A 1099 24.67 -44.16 18.39
N THR A 1100 23.93 -43.25 19.02
CA THR A 1100 22.46 -43.23 18.96
C THR A 1100 22.01 -43.02 17.51
N GLN A 1101 22.61 -42.07 16.78
CA GLN A 1101 22.31 -41.85 15.36
C GLN A 1101 22.67 -43.05 14.48
N GLU A 1102 23.84 -43.67 14.71
CA GLU A 1102 24.28 -44.85 13.96
C GLU A 1102 23.36 -46.06 14.18
N LEU A 1103 23.05 -46.39 15.43
CA LEU A 1103 22.13 -47.48 15.78
C LEU A 1103 20.75 -47.22 15.22
N GLN A 1104 20.28 -45.97 15.31
CA GLN A 1104 18.98 -45.61 14.78
C GLN A 1104 18.91 -45.80 13.26
N LYS A 1105 19.93 -45.35 12.53
CA LYS A 1105 20.03 -45.57 11.09
C LYS A 1105 20.03 -47.06 10.72
N LYS A 1106 20.74 -47.89 11.51
CA LYS A 1106 20.75 -49.35 11.30
C LYS A 1106 19.36 -49.95 11.51
N ILE A 1107 18.66 -49.56 12.57
CA ILE A 1107 17.30 -50.04 12.88
C ILE A 1107 16.34 -49.66 11.74
N ASP A 1108 16.39 -48.41 11.29
CA ASP A 1108 15.45 -47.88 10.29
C ASP A 1108 15.63 -48.59 8.93
N THR A 1109 16.87 -48.87 8.52
CA THR A 1109 17.21 -49.40 7.19
C THR A 1109 17.34 -50.93 7.10
N GLN A 1110 17.25 -51.65 8.23
CA GLN A 1110 17.57 -53.09 8.31
C GLN A 1110 16.75 -53.97 7.35
N PHE A 1111 15.52 -53.57 7.06
CA PHE A 1111 14.58 -54.31 6.20
C PHE A 1111 14.22 -53.58 4.90
N ASP A 1112 14.97 -52.56 4.47
CA ASP A 1112 14.65 -51.79 3.26
C ASP A 1112 14.59 -52.66 1.99
N ASN A 1113 15.34 -53.76 1.97
CA ASN A 1113 15.39 -54.71 0.86
C ASN A 1113 14.21 -55.72 0.84
N TYR A 1114 13.33 -55.71 1.85
CA TYR A 1114 12.20 -56.64 1.97
C TYR A 1114 10.89 -55.93 1.62
N GLN A 1115 10.55 -55.96 0.33
CA GLN A 1115 9.45 -55.19 -0.26
C GLN A 1115 8.38 -56.09 -0.90
N LYS A 1116 8.24 -57.34 -0.48
CA LYS A 1116 7.37 -58.31 -1.14
C LYS A 1116 5.90 -58.08 -0.81
N TYR A 1117 5.57 -57.68 0.41
CA TYR A 1117 4.21 -57.50 0.88
C TYR A 1117 3.92 -56.01 1.09
N GLY A 1118 3.85 -55.27 -0.02
CA GLY A 1118 3.60 -53.84 -0.05
C GLY A 1118 2.11 -53.48 0.00
N TYR A 1119 1.82 -52.41 0.76
CA TYR A 1119 0.50 -51.84 0.99
C TYR A 1119 0.53 -50.33 0.73
N SER A 1120 -0.37 -49.83 -0.10
CA SER A 1120 -0.50 -48.41 -0.46
C SER A 1120 -1.56 -47.75 0.41
N ILE A 1121 -1.25 -46.59 0.97
CA ILE A 1121 -2.22 -45.81 1.74
C ILE A 1121 -3.26 -45.24 0.79
N PHE A 1122 -4.53 -45.43 1.11
CA PHE A 1122 -5.62 -44.86 0.30
C PHE A 1122 -6.63 -44.07 1.13
N ALA A 1123 -6.75 -44.31 2.43
CA ALA A 1123 -7.64 -43.52 3.28
C ALA A 1123 -6.99 -43.14 4.63
N ILE A 1124 -7.16 -41.89 5.04
CA ILE A 1124 -6.56 -41.32 6.26
C ILE A 1124 -7.63 -40.54 7.02
N PHE A 1125 -8.05 -41.05 8.17
CA PHE A 1125 -8.98 -40.36 9.06
C PHE A 1125 -8.20 -39.39 9.94
N ILE A 1126 -8.63 -38.13 9.90
CA ILE A 1126 -8.06 -37.06 10.70
C ILE A 1126 -9.05 -36.66 11.78
N HIS A 1127 -8.52 -36.39 12.97
CA HIS A 1127 -9.28 -35.85 14.09
C HIS A 1127 -8.62 -34.56 14.59
N ARG A 1128 -9.38 -33.46 14.65
CA ARG A 1128 -8.98 -32.20 15.27
C ARG A 1128 -9.89 -31.88 16.45
N GLY A 1129 -9.31 -31.76 17.64
CA GLY A 1129 -10.06 -31.58 18.89
C GLY A 1129 -9.39 -32.26 20.07
N GLU A 1130 -10.09 -32.25 21.20
CA GLU A 1130 -9.69 -32.90 22.44
C GLU A 1130 -9.96 -34.42 22.40
N ALA A 1131 -9.77 -35.12 23.52
CA ALA A 1131 -10.06 -36.55 23.62
C ALA A 1131 -11.57 -36.86 23.61
N SER A 1132 -12.40 -35.93 24.10
CA SER A 1132 -13.86 -36.12 24.30
C SER A 1132 -14.72 -35.47 23.22
N TYR A 1133 -14.20 -34.51 22.46
CA TYR A 1133 -14.91 -33.84 21.38
C TYR A 1133 -13.94 -33.38 20.31
N GLY A 1134 -14.41 -33.35 19.07
CA GLY A 1134 -13.65 -32.83 17.95
C GLY A 1134 -14.32 -33.09 16.61
N HIS A 1135 -13.66 -32.62 15.57
CA HIS A 1135 -14.13 -32.71 14.20
C HIS A 1135 -13.33 -33.75 13.42
N TYR A 1136 -14.05 -34.58 12.66
CA TYR A 1136 -13.48 -35.65 11.85
C TYR A 1136 -13.67 -35.36 10.37
N TRP A 1137 -12.65 -35.71 9.59
CA TRP A 1137 -12.73 -35.78 8.14
C TRP A 1137 -11.80 -36.87 7.64
N ILE A 1138 -11.94 -37.23 6.36
CA ILE A 1138 -11.11 -38.27 5.75
C ILE A 1138 -10.43 -37.75 4.48
N TYR A 1139 -9.15 -38.07 4.33
CA TYR A 1139 -8.47 -37.96 3.04
C TYR A 1139 -8.55 -39.30 2.32
N ILE A 1140 -9.04 -39.31 1.08
CA ILE A 1140 -9.06 -40.50 0.23
C ILE A 1140 -8.25 -40.24 -1.04
N LYS A 1141 -7.33 -41.15 -1.36
CA LYS A 1141 -6.48 -41.08 -2.55
C LYS A 1141 -7.22 -41.65 -3.75
N ASP A 1142 -7.41 -40.83 -4.78
CA ASP A 1142 -7.81 -41.30 -6.10
C ASP A 1142 -6.56 -41.51 -6.93
N ARG A 1143 -6.17 -42.78 -7.10
CA ARG A 1143 -4.95 -43.13 -7.83
C ARG A 1143 -5.10 -42.98 -9.35
N LYS A 1144 -6.33 -43.08 -9.89
CA LYS A 1144 -6.59 -42.91 -11.34
C LYS A 1144 -6.28 -41.49 -11.79
N LYS A 1145 -6.69 -40.51 -10.98
CA LYS A 1145 -6.36 -39.08 -11.17
C LYS A 1145 -5.06 -38.66 -10.46
N ASN A 1146 -4.50 -39.53 -9.60
CA ASN A 1146 -3.35 -39.30 -8.74
C ASN A 1146 -3.48 -38.04 -7.85
N VAL A 1147 -4.65 -37.89 -7.23
CA VAL A 1147 -4.99 -36.75 -6.33
C VAL A 1147 -5.45 -37.27 -4.98
N TYR A 1148 -5.27 -36.45 -3.93
CA TYR A 1148 -5.93 -36.67 -2.65
C TYR A 1148 -7.17 -35.79 -2.58
N ARG A 1149 -8.27 -36.35 -2.07
CA ARG A 1149 -9.49 -35.61 -1.79
C ARG A 1149 -9.79 -35.62 -0.30
N LYS A 1150 -10.08 -34.45 0.24
CA LYS A 1150 -10.56 -34.22 1.60
C LYS A 1150 -12.08 -34.25 1.59
N TYR A 1151 -12.66 -35.28 2.19
CA TYR A 1151 -14.09 -35.42 2.40
C TYR A 1151 -14.40 -34.88 3.80
N ASN A 1152 -14.93 -33.67 3.85
CA ASN A 1152 -15.23 -32.92 5.05
C ASN A 1152 -16.71 -32.58 5.06
N ASP A 1153 -17.53 -33.54 5.49
CA ASP A 1153 -18.99 -33.46 5.45
C ASP A 1153 -19.50 -33.11 4.04
N ASP A 1154 -20.22 -32.00 3.89
CA ASP A 1154 -20.84 -31.54 2.65
C ASP A 1154 -19.80 -31.13 1.60
N GLN A 1155 -18.56 -30.85 2.02
CA GLN A 1155 -17.48 -30.36 1.18
C GLN A 1155 -16.46 -31.45 0.85
N VAL A 1156 -16.28 -31.75 -0.45
CA VAL A 1156 -15.24 -32.67 -0.95
C VAL A 1156 -14.21 -31.91 -1.76
N THR A 1157 -13.03 -31.61 -1.21
CA THR A 1157 -12.00 -30.78 -1.90
C THR A 1157 -10.80 -31.61 -2.36
N GLU A 1158 -10.18 -31.29 -3.50
CA GLU A 1158 -8.85 -31.81 -3.83
C GLU A 1158 -7.78 -31.09 -3.00
N VAL A 1159 -6.80 -31.83 -2.50
CA VAL A 1159 -5.74 -31.32 -1.61
C VAL A 1159 -4.36 -31.82 -2.06
N ALA A 1160 -3.34 -31.01 -1.81
CA ALA A 1160 -1.98 -31.40 -2.12
C ALA A 1160 -1.47 -32.47 -1.14
N ILE A 1161 -0.55 -33.31 -1.60
CA ILE A 1161 0.10 -34.31 -0.74
C ILE A 1161 0.80 -33.68 0.47
N SER A 1162 1.32 -32.45 0.34
CA SER A 1162 1.93 -31.69 1.44
C SER A 1162 0.95 -31.39 2.57
N ASP A 1163 -0.33 -31.19 2.25
CA ASP A 1163 -1.38 -30.89 3.23
C ASP A 1163 -1.82 -32.16 3.96
N VAL A 1164 -1.81 -33.29 3.24
CA VAL A 1164 -2.13 -34.62 3.79
C VAL A 1164 -1.00 -35.13 4.69
N LEU A 1165 0.26 -34.94 4.28
CA LEU A 1165 1.46 -35.39 5.00
C LEU A 1165 2.12 -34.24 5.80
N ASN A 1166 1.29 -33.40 6.44
CA ASN A 1166 1.77 -32.31 7.27
C ASN A 1166 2.08 -32.78 8.70
N PHE A 1167 3.35 -33.07 8.97
CA PHE A 1167 3.86 -33.55 10.27
C PHE A 1167 4.53 -32.45 11.12
N ASN A 1168 4.14 -31.18 10.93
CA ASN A 1168 4.69 -30.07 11.72
C ASN A 1168 4.19 -30.11 13.18
N GLU A 1169 5.05 -29.73 14.14
CA GLU A 1169 4.73 -29.76 15.58
C GLU A 1169 3.55 -28.84 15.98
N GLY A 1170 3.22 -27.84 15.17
CA GLY A 1170 2.05 -26.95 15.38
C GLY A 1170 0.72 -27.48 14.82
N ASN A 1171 0.71 -28.62 14.11
CA ASN A 1171 -0.51 -29.15 13.52
C ASN A 1171 -1.39 -29.85 14.57
N THR A 1172 -2.55 -29.27 14.86
CA THR A 1172 -3.53 -29.82 15.82
C THR A 1172 -4.42 -30.91 15.22
N ALA A 1173 -4.44 -31.05 13.89
CA ALA A 1173 -5.19 -32.07 13.18
C ALA A 1173 -4.32 -33.32 13.00
N THR A 1174 -4.61 -34.36 13.77
CA THR A 1174 -3.74 -35.55 13.84
C THR A 1174 -4.40 -36.78 13.24
N PRO A 1175 -3.62 -37.64 12.56
CA PRO A 1175 -4.13 -38.90 12.01
C PRO A 1175 -4.54 -39.83 13.15
N TYR A 1176 -5.76 -40.36 13.05
CA TYR A 1176 -6.35 -41.26 14.04
C TYR A 1176 -6.42 -42.70 13.53
N PHE A 1177 -6.74 -42.88 12.25
CA PHE A 1177 -6.89 -44.20 11.64
C PHE A 1177 -6.38 -44.16 10.19
N LEU A 1178 -5.61 -45.17 9.80
CA LEU A 1178 -5.02 -45.30 8.46
C LEU A 1178 -5.51 -46.59 7.81
N ALA A 1179 -5.96 -46.49 6.56
CA ALA A 1179 -6.31 -47.65 5.74
C ALA A 1179 -5.36 -47.78 4.56
N TYR A 1180 -4.73 -48.94 4.46
CA TYR A 1180 -3.89 -49.31 3.34
C TYR A 1180 -4.52 -50.46 2.57
N VAL A 1181 -4.24 -50.55 1.27
CA VAL A 1181 -4.68 -51.64 0.38
C VAL A 1181 -3.47 -52.34 -0.21
N LYS A 1182 -3.55 -53.66 -0.45
CA LYS A 1182 -2.48 -54.40 -1.14
C LYS A 1182 -2.11 -53.72 -2.46
N ASN A 1183 -0.81 -53.46 -2.68
CA ASN A 1183 -0.32 -52.77 -3.89
C ASN A 1183 -0.79 -53.43 -5.20
N THR A 1184 -0.92 -54.76 -5.20
CA THR A 1184 -1.33 -55.54 -6.38
C THR A 1184 -2.81 -55.41 -6.73
N GLU A 1185 -3.63 -54.92 -5.79
CA GLU A 1185 -5.10 -54.90 -5.90
C GLU A 1185 -5.67 -53.48 -5.79
N GLU A 1186 -4.84 -52.46 -5.51
CA GLU A 1186 -5.23 -51.06 -5.28
C GLU A 1186 -6.19 -50.52 -6.36
N GLU A 1187 -5.83 -50.61 -7.64
CA GLU A 1187 -6.64 -50.09 -8.76
C GLU A 1187 -8.00 -50.81 -8.92
N THR A 1188 -8.09 -52.04 -8.44
CA THR A 1188 -9.31 -52.86 -8.53
C THR A 1188 -10.24 -52.70 -7.33
N ILE A 1189 -9.68 -52.39 -6.16
CA ILE A 1189 -10.39 -52.32 -4.89
C ILE A 1189 -10.83 -50.89 -4.55
N VAL A 1190 -10.02 -49.88 -4.89
CA VAL A 1190 -10.25 -48.48 -4.50
C VAL A 1190 -10.77 -47.67 -5.69
N ASP A 1191 -11.99 -47.15 -5.57
CA ASP A 1191 -12.68 -46.38 -6.61
C ASP A 1191 -13.53 -45.25 -5.99
N PRO A 1192 -12.89 -44.17 -5.52
CA PRO A 1192 -13.55 -43.11 -4.73
C PRO A 1192 -14.43 -42.17 -5.55
N LEU A 1193 -14.31 -42.18 -6.88
CA LEU A 1193 -15.12 -41.37 -7.80
C LEU A 1193 -15.93 -42.30 -8.72
N HIS A 1194 -17.21 -42.50 -8.38
CA HIS A 1194 -18.13 -43.29 -9.17
C HIS A 1194 -19.48 -42.58 -9.27
N ARG A 1195 -19.67 -41.80 -10.35
CA ARG A 1195 -20.91 -41.07 -10.63
C ARG A 1195 -21.45 -41.41 -12.02
N ILE A 1196 -22.77 -41.54 -12.09
CA ILE A 1196 -23.53 -41.77 -13.31
C ILE A 1196 -24.64 -40.72 -13.32
N VAL A 1197 -24.29 -39.54 -13.83
CA VAL A 1197 -25.23 -38.43 -14.00
C VAL A 1197 -25.52 -38.33 -15.49
N ASP A 1198 -26.76 -38.60 -15.90
CA ASP A 1198 -27.19 -38.38 -17.29
C ASP A 1198 -27.02 -36.88 -17.62
N GLU A 1199 -26.25 -36.59 -18.68
CA GLU A 1199 -25.95 -35.23 -19.19
C GLU A 1199 -27.20 -34.42 -19.51
#